data_AF-A0A1I1P837-F1
#
_entry.id   AF-A0A1I1P837-F1
#
_cell.length_a   1.000
_cell.length_b   1.000
_cell.length_c   1.000
_cell.angle_alpha   90.00
_cell.angle_beta   90.00
_cell.angle_gamma   90.00
#
_symmetry.space_group_name_H-M   'P 1'
#
loop_
_entity.id
_entity.type
_entity.pdbx_description
1 polymer ?
#
loop_
_entity_poly.entity_id
_entity_poly.type
_entity_poly.pdbx_seq_one_letter_code
_entity_poly.pdbx_strand_id
1 'polypeptide(L)'
;MKQLCYLFLCFTTFVFAINPKPIPSAIKDVTVFVDGAQITRHATILLSAGTTEFSFTKLSPHILENSIQISGLNNASIISINYAINHLSKLDKSETINQLKAEIERLKDAINAEEDIMSGYQEELKIIKENRKLGNENQVVSLEKLKQFAAYYRTRITEINTLINKSLKTNRDYNEQIGDIKKQLQDLHVDDKIQSGEIKAKFHTNASKQLNLVIKYNVKNAGWFPIYDLKAKDINKPIDLHYKAHVYQNTGIRWENVSLTLSTNDPNTNNLKPEMNPKYLNFVSRNYNYNTENATKRNDFKHNPFVKLITGTITDESGMPLPGASIILKGTSIGTSTDFDGNFSIEPQGAEQLEISYVGYVSEIIPIHSSVINISLQEDVSRLEEVVVVGYGSNAASALTESVASVTSSNIKIRGAGTFKFKSKPLYVIDGVTSTENAFKKLDEDRIASIDVLKDEAATAIYGSRASDGVIIITTKKGNLTSNGDVIKAGITNTNFEIQKLTSVESDGNITVIDIDKYTVPSTFSYFAAPVINENVFLTAKIGDWQQYNLLPGEVNVYFEDSYSGITTINPYAITDSLTVSLGIDPNVAIKRKPINNFKKNTFIGHNKVIEKAYQIELKNNKPTAIDIVILDRVPVSEDKEIKVDDIETGTSDYNPKKGILKWKTTISPNQSENYKFSYTLKYPRYRHISL
;
A
#
# COMPACT_ATOMS: atom_id res chain seq x y z
N MET A 1 88.47 40.00 7.25
CA MET A 1 87.30 40.35 6.41
C MET A 1 87.38 39.61 5.09
N LYS A 2 86.52 38.61 4.86
CA LYS A 2 85.96 38.24 3.55
C LYS A 2 84.84 37.23 3.78
N GLN A 3 83.70 37.54 3.17
CA GLN A 3 82.38 37.03 3.48
C GLN A 3 82.13 35.62 2.96
N LEU A 4 81.23 34.98 3.70
CA LEU A 4 80.57 33.70 3.52
C LEU A 4 79.50 33.80 2.42
N CYS A 5 79.43 32.85 1.48
CA CYS A 5 78.27 32.63 0.62
C CYS A 5 77.86 31.15 0.73
N TYR A 6 76.86 30.87 1.58
CA TYR A 6 76.14 29.60 1.59
C TYR A 6 74.99 29.70 0.57
N LEU A 7 75.02 28.83 -0.43
CA LEU A 7 73.92 28.64 -1.38
C LEU A 7 72.89 27.70 -0.72
N PHE A 8 71.79 28.27 -0.22
CA PHE A 8 70.66 27.51 0.33
C PHE A 8 69.73 27.10 -0.82
N LEU A 9 69.77 25.83 -1.21
CA LEU A 9 68.87 25.27 -2.23
C LEU A 9 67.54 24.90 -1.53
N CYS A 10 66.56 25.79 -1.58
CA CYS A 10 65.18 25.49 -1.17
C CYS A 10 64.54 24.53 -2.19
N PHE A 11 64.51 23.23 -1.87
CA PHE A 11 63.62 22.27 -2.54
C PHE A 11 62.19 22.51 -2.02
N THR A 12 61.40 23.27 -2.77
CA THR A 12 59.95 23.34 -2.57
C THR A 12 59.35 21.99 -3.00
N THR A 13 58.98 21.15 -2.04
CA THR A 13 58.13 19.98 -2.30
C THR A 13 56.74 20.48 -2.68
N PHE A 14 56.44 20.52 -3.98
CA PHE A 14 55.06 20.60 -4.46
C PHE A 14 54.35 19.30 -4.05
N VAL A 15 53.54 19.37 -2.99
CA VAL A 15 52.52 18.35 -2.71
C VAL A 15 51.43 18.57 -3.76
N PHE A 16 51.54 17.89 -4.90
CA PHE A 16 50.38 17.72 -5.77
C PHE A 16 49.33 16.94 -4.96
N ALA A 17 48.15 17.54 -4.74
CA ALA A 17 46.98 16.81 -4.29
C ALA A 17 46.62 15.79 -5.36
N ILE A 18 47.15 14.58 -5.23
CA ILE A 18 46.78 13.45 -6.08
C ILE A 18 45.34 13.13 -5.70
N ASN A 19 44.40 13.47 -6.58
CA ASN A 19 43.01 13.02 -6.42
C ASN A 19 43.02 11.50 -6.25
N PRO A 20 42.38 10.95 -5.21
CA PRO A 20 42.39 9.52 -4.94
C PRO A 20 41.88 8.76 -6.16
N LYS A 21 42.61 7.72 -6.57
CA LYS A 21 42.26 6.92 -7.75
C LYS A 21 40.86 6.30 -7.53
N PRO A 22 39.93 6.45 -8.48
CA PRO A 22 38.59 5.88 -8.35
C PRO A 22 38.67 4.36 -8.35
N ILE A 23 38.08 3.74 -7.33
CA ILE A 23 37.97 2.29 -7.19
C ILE A 23 36.53 1.89 -7.49
N PRO A 24 36.31 1.06 -8.53
CA PRO A 24 34.98 0.53 -8.79
C PRO A 24 34.59 -0.43 -7.67
N SER A 25 33.33 -0.36 -7.26
CA SER A 25 32.69 -1.33 -6.39
C SER A 25 31.47 -1.92 -7.10
N ALA A 26 31.15 -3.19 -6.85
CA ALA A 26 30.01 -3.86 -7.48
C ALA A 26 28.92 -4.15 -6.44
N ILE A 27 27.66 -3.92 -6.81
CA ILE A 27 26.51 -4.34 -6.00
C ILE A 27 26.41 -5.85 -6.07
N LYS A 28 26.25 -6.51 -4.93
CA LYS A 28 26.06 -7.97 -4.85
C LYS A 28 24.73 -8.32 -4.21
N ASP A 29 24.39 -7.62 -3.13
CA ASP A 29 23.18 -7.87 -2.38
C ASP A 29 22.40 -6.57 -2.19
N VAL A 30 21.08 -6.65 -2.33
CA VAL A 30 20.16 -5.55 -2.08
C VAL A 30 19.06 -6.05 -1.16
N THR A 31 18.92 -5.38 -0.01
CA THR A 31 17.76 -5.57 0.86
C THR A 31 16.79 -4.41 0.61
N VAL A 32 15.64 -4.68 0.01
CA VAL A 32 14.60 -3.66 -0.21
C VAL A 32 13.69 -3.64 1.00
N PHE A 33 13.51 -2.47 1.60
CA PHE A 33 12.59 -2.24 2.70
C PHE A 33 11.26 -1.73 2.15
N VAL A 34 10.22 -1.66 2.99
CA VAL A 34 8.95 -1.06 2.56
C VAL A 34 9.14 0.40 2.13
N ASP A 35 10.08 1.09 2.78
CA ASP A 35 10.57 2.41 2.39
C ASP A 35 12.10 2.45 2.45
N GLY A 36 12.73 2.57 1.29
CA GLY A 36 14.17 2.57 1.06
C GLY A 36 14.74 1.19 0.71
N ALA A 37 16.06 1.16 0.51
CA ALA A 37 16.81 -0.07 0.32
C ALA A 37 18.19 0.02 0.97
N GLN A 38 18.74 -1.11 1.41
CA GLN A 38 20.14 -1.25 1.78
C GLN A 38 20.91 -1.88 0.61
N ILE A 39 21.97 -1.20 0.19
CA ILE A 39 22.85 -1.66 -0.88
C ILE A 39 24.12 -2.22 -0.25
N THR A 40 24.47 -3.44 -0.60
CA THR A 40 25.75 -4.07 -0.24
C THR A 40 26.65 -4.16 -1.46
N ARG A 41 27.84 -3.56 -1.33
CA ARG A 41 28.84 -3.54 -2.40
C ARG A 41 30.15 -4.14 -1.95
N HIS A 42 30.84 -4.76 -2.89
CA HIS A 42 32.18 -5.30 -2.68
C HIS A 42 33.21 -4.48 -3.44
N ALA A 43 34.33 -4.21 -2.79
CA ALA A 43 35.50 -3.56 -3.37
C ALA A 43 36.77 -4.24 -2.89
N THR A 44 37.78 -4.34 -3.75
CA THR A 44 39.10 -4.85 -3.38
C THR A 44 40.10 -3.71 -3.47
N ILE A 45 40.86 -3.50 -2.39
CA ILE A 45 41.90 -2.46 -2.34
C ILE A 45 43.22 -3.04 -1.88
N LEU A 46 44.31 -2.46 -2.37
CA LEU A 46 45.66 -2.71 -1.86
C LEU A 46 46.05 -1.54 -0.96
N LEU A 47 46.07 -1.77 0.35
CA LEU A 47 46.38 -0.76 1.35
C LEU A 47 47.86 -0.83 1.70
N SER A 48 48.59 0.27 1.53
CA SER A 48 50.01 0.37 1.91
C SER A 48 50.14 0.73 3.40
N ALA A 49 51.30 0.46 4.01
CA ALA A 49 51.57 0.88 5.38
C ALA A 49 51.46 2.41 5.52
N GLY A 50 50.87 2.88 6.62
CA GLY A 50 50.54 4.29 6.84
C GLY A 50 49.08 4.61 6.52
N THR A 51 48.81 5.89 6.23
CA THR A 51 47.47 6.40 5.93
C THR A 51 47.29 6.57 4.43
N THR A 52 46.24 5.98 3.86
CA THR A 52 45.91 6.10 2.44
C THR A 52 44.42 6.44 2.28
N GLU A 53 44.12 7.34 1.34
CA GLU A 53 42.75 7.70 0.97
C GLU A 53 42.31 6.96 -0.29
N PHE A 54 41.08 6.45 -0.29
CA PHE A 54 40.46 5.80 -1.43
C PHE A 54 39.11 6.44 -1.74
N SER A 55 38.77 6.50 -3.02
CA SER A 55 37.49 6.98 -3.53
C SER A 55 36.72 5.83 -4.17
N PHE A 56 35.52 5.55 -3.65
CA PHE A 56 34.57 4.61 -4.24
C PHE A 56 33.54 5.39 -5.04
N THR A 57 33.51 5.18 -6.35
CA THR A 57 32.64 5.92 -7.28
C THR A 57 31.50 5.07 -7.84
N LYS A 58 30.61 5.67 -8.64
CA LYS A 58 29.42 5.02 -9.21
C LYS A 58 28.45 4.50 -8.13
N LEU A 59 28.30 5.29 -7.07
CA LEU A 59 27.33 5.03 -6.00
C LEU A 59 26.03 5.81 -6.27
N SER A 60 24.99 5.46 -5.52
CA SER A 60 23.72 6.19 -5.58
C SER A 60 23.92 7.65 -5.12
N PRO A 61 23.31 8.65 -5.78
CA PRO A 61 23.25 10.02 -5.26
C PRO A 61 22.33 10.18 -4.03
N HIS A 62 21.50 9.18 -3.72
CA HIS A 62 20.46 9.24 -2.69
C HIS A 62 20.84 8.46 -1.40
N ILE A 63 22.13 8.37 -1.11
CA ILE A 63 22.63 7.69 0.10
C ILE A 63 22.27 8.46 1.36
N LEU A 64 21.84 7.73 2.39
CA LEU A 64 21.74 8.23 3.76
C LEU A 64 23.14 8.18 4.39
N GLU A 65 23.78 9.34 4.54
CA GLU A 65 25.19 9.42 4.97
C GLU A 65 25.46 8.74 6.32
N ASN A 66 24.53 8.84 7.26
CA ASN A 66 24.61 8.23 8.59
C ASN A 66 24.48 6.69 8.58
N SER A 67 24.13 6.08 7.45
CA SER A 67 23.98 4.63 7.29
C SER A 67 25.21 3.94 6.71
N ILE A 68 26.24 4.70 6.29
CA ILE A 68 27.41 4.15 5.61
C ILE A 68 28.24 3.31 6.59
N GLN A 69 28.48 2.05 6.22
CA GLN A 69 29.28 1.09 6.97
C GLN A 69 30.31 0.44 6.05
N ILE A 70 31.56 0.36 6.51
CA ILE A 70 32.64 -0.34 5.78
C ILE A 70 33.22 -1.41 6.71
N SER A 71 33.20 -2.66 6.23
CA SER A 71 33.72 -3.83 6.95
C SER A 71 34.75 -4.58 6.10
N GLY A 72 35.39 -5.62 6.65
CA GLY A 72 36.49 -6.35 5.99
C GLY A 72 37.88 -5.72 6.19
N LEU A 73 38.09 -5.03 7.32
CA LEU A 73 39.28 -4.20 7.55
C LEU A 73 40.54 -4.98 7.93
N ASN A 74 40.44 -6.24 8.37
CA ASN A 74 41.59 -7.09 8.75
C ASN A 74 42.67 -6.36 9.58
N ASN A 75 42.30 -5.78 10.73
CA ASN A 75 43.15 -4.95 11.61
C ASN A 75 43.62 -3.61 11.00
N ALA A 76 42.98 -3.10 9.95
CA ALA A 76 43.09 -1.70 9.55
C ALA A 76 42.05 -0.85 10.28
N SER A 77 42.33 0.44 10.45
CA SER A 77 41.41 1.41 11.05
C SER A 77 40.89 2.38 9.99
N ILE A 78 39.63 2.79 10.12
CA ILE A 78 39.05 3.87 9.31
C ILE A 78 39.24 5.17 10.09
N ILE A 79 39.89 6.15 9.46
CA ILE A 79 40.10 7.48 10.04
C ILE A 79 38.91 8.40 9.72
N SER A 80 38.40 8.34 8.49
CA SER A 80 37.29 9.20 8.06
C SER A 80 36.51 8.56 6.92
N ILE A 81 35.22 8.85 6.85
CA ILE A 81 34.32 8.52 5.74
C ILE A 81 33.60 9.82 5.37
N ASN A 82 33.69 10.23 4.10
CA ASN A 82 32.98 11.40 3.59
C ASN A 82 32.21 10.99 2.33
N TYR A 83 30.93 11.37 2.28
CA TYR A 83 30.11 11.22 1.09
C TYR A 83 30.07 12.54 0.30
N ALA A 84 30.11 12.45 -1.02
CA ALA A 84 29.99 13.60 -1.91
C ALA A 84 29.25 13.20 -3.18
N ILE A 85 28.61 14.17 -3.83
CA ILE A 85 27.96 13.99 -5.14
C ILE A 85 28.92 14.46 -6.23
N ASN A 86 29.22 13.60 -7.20
CA ASN A 86 30.06 13.90 -8.34
C ASN A 86 29.21 14.35 -9.54
N HIS A 87 29.50 15.53 -10.08
CA HIS A 87 28.76 16.21 -11.15
C HIS A 87 29.45 16.15 -12.53
N LEU A 88 30.38 15.22 -12.79
CA LEU A 88 31.07 15.14 -14.09
C LEU A 88 30.41 14.18 -15.10
N SER A 89 29.54 14.71 -15.96
CA SER A 89 29.06 14.06 -17.21
C SER A 89 28.72 15.07 -18.33
N LYS A 90 29.48 16.17 -18.45
CA LYS A 90 29.08 17.34 -19.28
C LYS A 90 29.66 17.38 -20.71
N LEU A 91 30.73 16.63 -21.01
CA LEU A 91 31.42 16.76 -22.31
C LEU A 91 30.75 16.02 -23.48
N ASP A 92 30.41 14.73 -23.34
CA ASP A 92 29.93 13.93 -24.49
C ASP A 92 28.50 14.29 -24.97
N LYS A 93 27.60 14.71 -24.07
CA LYS A 93 26.23 15.12 -24.44
C LYS A 93 26.15 16.53 -25.05
N SER A 94 27.17 17.37 -24.87
CA SER A 94 27.17 18.76 -25.37
C SER A 94 27.22 18.84 -26.89
N GLU A 95 27.90 17.90 -27.55
CA GLU A 95 28.03 17.89 -29.00
C GLU A 95 26.70 17.55 -29.68
N THR A 96 26.00 16.52 -29.19
CA THR A 96 24.67 16.12 -29.68
C THR A 96 23.60 17.19 -29.44
N ILE A 97 23.60 17.84 -28.28
CA ILE A 97 22.66 18.95 -27.99
C ILE A 97 22.88 20.13 -28.94
N ASN A 98 24.15 20.44 -29.24
CA ASN A 98 24.48 21.53 -30.17
C ASN A 98 24.06 21.19 -31.61
N GLN A 99 24.19 19.92 -32.02
CA GLN A 99 23.72 19.45 -33.33
C GLN A 99 22.19 19.54 -33.47
N LEU A 100 21.43 19.09 -32.48
CA LEU A 100 19.95 19.17 -32.49
C LEU A 100 19.44 20.62 -32.46
N LYS A 101 20.11 21.51 -31.73
CA LYS A 101 19.80 22.95 -31.74
C LYS A 101 20.09 23.59 -33.09
N ALA A 102 21.21 23.24 -33.73
CA ALA A 102 21.55 23.73 -35.06
C ALA A 102 20.51 23.27 -36.11
N GLU A 103 19.97 22.07 -35.97
CA GLU A 103 18.94 21.56 -36.87
C GLU A 103 17.58 22.26 -36.69
N ILE A 104 17.20 22.61 -35.45
CA ILE A 104 16.02 23.46 -35.21
C ILE A 104 16.14 24.81 -35.92
N GLU A 105 17.30 25.46 -35.85
CA GLU A 105 17.50 26.75 -36.50
C GLU A 105 17.43 26.63 -38.03
N ARG A 106 18.00 25.57 -38.62
CA ARG A 106 17.85 25.28 -40.06
C ARG A 106 16.40 25.10 -40.49
N LEU A 107 15.61 24.37 -39.70
CA LEU A 107 14.18 24.15 -40.00
C LEU A 107 13.37 25.44 -39.88
N LYS A 108 13.72 26.33 -38.94
CA LYS A 108 13.10 27.67 -38.84
C LYS A 108 13.42 28.55 -40.04
N ASP A 109 14.68 28.55 -40.49
CA ASP A 109 15.08 29.28 -41.69
C ASP A 109 14.31 28.77 -42.92
N ALA A 110 14.11 27.46 -43.02
CA ALA A 110 13.30 26.85 -44.08
C ALA A 110 11.81 27.25 -44.00
N ILE A 111 11.24 27.39 -42.80
CA ILE A 111 9.89 27.89 -42.59
C ILE A 111 9.74 29.34 -43.07
N ASN A 112 10.68 30.21 -42.68
CA ASN A 112 10.68 31.61 -43.09
C ASN A 112 10.73 31.73 -44.64
N ALA A 113 11.54 30.91 -45.30
CA ALA A 113 11.61 30.89 -46.77
C ALA A 113 10.28 30.48 -47.42
N GLU A 114 9.55 29.52 -46.86
CA GLU A 114 8.22 29.14 -47.34
C GLU A 114 7.17 30.22 -47.07
N GLU A 115 7.27 30.93 -45.95
CA GLU A 115 6.40 32.07 -45.63
C GLU A 115 6.62 33.24 -46.60
N ASP A 116 7.87 33.54 -46.97
CA ASP A 116 8.22 34.53 -47.99
C ASP A 116 7.62 34.18 -49.36
N ILE A 117 7.71 32.90 -49.76
CA ILE A 117 7.10 32.39 -51.00
C ILE A 117 5.58 32.57 -50.97
N MET A 118 4.93 32.20 -49.86
CA MET A 118 3.49 32.38 -49.69
C MET A 118 3.09 33.85 -49.75
N SER A 119 3.84 34.74 -49.12
CA SER A 119 3.59 36.18 -49.13
C SER A 119 3.63 36.75 -50.56
N GLY A 120 4.63 36.33 -51.36
CA GLY A 120 4.71 36.68 -52.78
C GLY A 120 3.48 36.25 -53.58
N TYR A 121 3.03 35.01 -53.40
CA TYR A 121 1.82 34.49 -54.05
C TYR A 121 0.52 35.16 -53.57
N GLN A 122 0.46 35.57 -52.30
CA GLN A 122 -0.68 36.31 -51.76
C GLN A 122 -0.78 37.72 -52.34
N GLU A 123 0.35 38.42 -52.51
CA GLU A 123 0.35 39.74 -53.16
C GLU A 123 -0.03 39.62 -54.64
N GLU A 124 0.45 38.58 -55.34
CA GLU A 124 0.01 38.29 -56.72
C GLU A 124 -1.51 38.05 -56.77
N LEU A 125 -2.05 37.24 -55.86
CA LEU A 125 -3.49 36.98 -55.78
C LEU A 125 -4.29 38.26 -55.52
N LYS A 126 -3.77 39.17 -54.70
CA LYS A 126 -4.38 40.46 -54.39
C LYS A 126 -4.42 41.36 -55.62
N ILE A 127 -3.31 41.51 -56.34
CA ILE A 127 -3.25 42.25 -57.61
C ILE A 127 -4.27 41.70 -58.62
N ILE A 128 -4.33 40.36 -58.74
CA ILE A 128 -5.28 39.68 -59.63
C ILE A 128 -6.74 39.93 -59.21
N LYS A 129 -7.04 40.00 -57.91
CA LYS A 129 -8.39 40.28 -57.39
C LYS A 129 -8.80 41.74 -57.61
N GLU A 130 -7.89 42.69 -57.37
CA GLU A 130 -8.14 44.12 -57.52
C GLU A 130 -8.36 44.52 -58.99
N ASN A 131 -7.69 43.83 -59.92
CA ASN A 131 -7.80 44.07 -61.37
C ASN A 131 -9.00 43.37 -62.05
N ARG A 132 -9.93 42.78 -61.28
CA ARG A 132 -11.16 42.15 -61.84
C ARG A 132 -12.18 43.14 -62.42
N LYS A 133 -11.93 44.45 -62.33
CA LYS A 133 -12.81 45.48 -62.92
C LYS A 133 -12.71 45.41 -64.45
N LEU A 134 -13.67 44.74 -65.08
CA LEU A 134 -13.76 44.62 -66.53
C LEU A 134 -14.50 45.84 -67.10
N GLY A 135 -13.76 46.92 -67.37
CA GLY A 135 -14.24 48.12 -68.07
C GLY A 135 -14.60 49.29 -67.14
N ASN A 136 -14.59 50.49 -67.73
CA ASN A 136 -15.15 51.70 -67.13
C ASN A 136 -16.63 51.83 -67.54
N GLU A 137 -17.41 52.68 -66.85
CA GLU A 137 -18.87 52.86 -67.03
C GLU A 137 -19.34 53.09 -68.50
N ASN A 138 -18.41 53.40 -69.42
CA ASN A 138 -18.67 53.69 -70.83
C ASN A 138 -18.14 52.63 -71.85
N GLN A 139 -17.72 51.43 -71.43
CA GLN A 139 -17.24 50.37 -72.35
C GLN A 139 -18.01 49.05 -72.22
N VAL A 140 -18.67 48.62 -73.31
CA VAL A 140 -19.29 47.29 -73.43
C VAL A 140 -18.19 46.24 -73.63
N VAL A 141 -17.95 45.39 -72.63
CA VAL A 141 -16.99 44.28 -72.74
C VAL A 141 -17.62 43.14 -73.56
N SER A 142 -16.95 42.69 -74.63
CA SER A 142 -17.46 41.59 -75.45
C SER A 142 -17.50 40.27 -74.68
N LEU A 143 -18.50 39.44 -74.98
CA LEU A 143 -18.67 38.11 -74.35
C LEU A 143 -17.42 37.22 -74.52
N GLU A 144 -16.74 37.32 -75.65
CA GLU A 144 -15.52 36.56 -75.93
C GLU A 144 -14.35 36.98 -75.03
N LYS A 145 -14.17 38.30 -74.83
CA LYS A 145 -13.15 38.84 -73.93
C LYS A 145 -13.44 38.47 -72.47
N LEU A 146 -14.71 38.46 -72.08
CA LEU A 146 -15.15 38.03 -70.74
C LEU A 146 -14.84 36.54 -70.51
N LYS A 147 -15.09 35.67 -71.49
CA LYS A 147 -14.72 34.25 -71.42
C LYS A 147 -13.21 34.05 -71.26
N GLN A 148 -12.39 34.80 -72.00
CA GLN A 148 -10.93 34.73 -71.90
C GLN A 148 -10.41 35.18 -70.53
N PHE A 149 -10.92 36.29 -69.98
CA PHE A 149 -10.57 36.72 -68.63
C PHE A 149 -11.01 35.72 -67.56
N ALA A 150 -12.25 35.22 -67.65
CA ALA A 150 -12.75 34.22 -66.72
C ALA A 150 -11.90 32.93 -66.74
N ALA A 151 -11.46 32.50 -67.93
CA ALA A 151 -10.56 31.36 -68.08
C ALA A 151 -9.18 31.62 -67.46
N TYR A 152 -8.56 32.77 -67.75
CA TYR A 152 -7.27 33.17 -67.20
C TYR A 152 -7.31 33.27 -65.67
N TYR A 153 -8.29 33.97 -65.11
CA TYR A 153 -8.45 34.12 -63.66
C TYR A 153 -8.65 32.76 -62.99
N ARG A 154 -9.50 31.91 -63.55
CA ARG A 154 -9.72 30.56 -63.00
C ARG A 154 -8.42 29.75 -62.96
N THR A 155 -7.67 29.72 -64.06
CA THR A 155 -6.41 28.95 -64.14
C THR A 155 -5.37 29.51 -63.18
N ARG A 156 -5.05 30.81 -63.26
CA ARG A 156 -3.95 31.41 -62.48
C ARG A 156 -4.23 31.41 -60.97
N ILE A 157 -5.46 31.69 -60.56
CA ILE A 157 -5.85 31.62 -59.14
C ILE A 157 -5.74 30.19 -58.61
N THR A 158 -6.11 29.20 -59.41
CA THR A 158 -6.00 27.79 -59.02
C THR A 158 -4.54 27.38 -58.88
N GLU A 159 -3.67 27.79 -59.80
CA GLU A 159 -2.22 27.57 -59.69
C GLU A 159 -1.63 28.21 -58.43
N ILE A 160 -1.92 29.49 -58.19
CA ILE A 160 -1.45 30.24 -57.02
C ILE A 160 -1.90 29.56 -55.72
N ASN A 161 -3.19 29.22 -55.62
CA ASN A 161 -3.72 28.52 -54.44
C ASN A 161 -3.06 27.14 -54.25
N THR A 162 -2.75 26.43 -55.34
CA THR A 162 -2.06 25.13 -55.27
C THR A 162 -0.65 25.30 -54.72
N LEU A 163 0.07 26.34 -55.13
CA LEU A 163 1.42 26.66 -54.66
C LEU A 163 1.41 27.08 -53.19
N ILE A 164 0.46 27.94 -52.79
CA ILE A 164 0.26 28.32 -51.37
C ILE A 164 -0.03 27.08 -50.52
N ASN A 165 -0.91 26.18 -50.97
CA ASN A 165 -1.23 24.95 -50.25
C ASN A 165 -0.02 24.01 -50.13
N LYS A 166 0.86 23.98 -51.14
CA LYS A 166 2.11 23.23 -51.10
C LYS A 166 3.04 23.78 -50.01
N SER A 167 3.28 25.09 -49.99
CA SER A 167 4.11 25.73 -48.96
C SER A 167 3.52 25.58 -47.55
N LEU A 168 2.19 25.67 -47.39
CA LEU A 168 1.51 25.39 -46.12
C LEU A 168 1.74 23.95 -45.62
N LYS A 169 1.74 22.98 -46.54
CA LYS A 169 2.04 21.59 -46.19
C LYS A 169 3.50 21.43 -45.75
N THR A 170 4.45 21.98 -46.51
CA THR A 170 5.88 21.96 -46.15
C THR A 170 6.12 22.59 -44.77
N ASN A 171 5.49 23.74 -44.48
CA ASN A 171 5.57 24.38 -43.18
C ASN A 171 5.04 23.51 -42.05
N ARG A 172 3.96 22.75 -42.28
CA ARG A 172 3.46 21.80 -41.30
C ARG A 172 4.48 20.70 -41.02
N ASP A 173 5.07 20.13 -42.07
CA ASP A 173 6.05 19.04 -41.96
C ASP A 173 7.32 19.50 -41.21
N TYR A 174 7.80 20.73 -41.43
CA TYR A 174 8.93 21.29 -40.67
C TYR A 174 8.59 21.55 -39.20
N ASN A 175 7.38 22.05 -38.91
CA ASN A 175 6.94 22.26 -37.53
C ASN A 175 6.78 20.94 -36.76
N GLU A 176 6.35 19.87 -37.43
CA GLU A 176 6.30 18.52 -36.85
C GLU A 176 7.71 18.01 -36.49
N GLN A 177 8.67 18.16 -37.40
CA GLN A 177 10.07 17.80 -37.16
C GLN A 177 10.69 18.61 -36.00
N ILE A 178 10.43 19.92 -35.93
CA ILE A 178 10.84 20.76 -34.78
C ILE A 178 10.20 20.24 -33.49
N GLY A 179 8.93 19.83 -33.53
CA GLY A 179 8.23 19.23 -32.40
C GLY A 179 8.90 17.96 -31.90
N ASP A 180 9.29 17.07 -32.80
CA ASP A 180 9.96 15.81 -32.46
C ASP A 180 11.40 16.04 -31.96
N ILE A 181 12.15 16.96 -32.55
CA ILE A 181 13.49 17.34 -32.07
C ILE A 181 13.39 18.03 -30.69
N LYS A 182 12.33 18.82 -30.44
CA LYS A 182 12.07 19.40 -29.11
C LYS A 182 11.74 18.35 -28.06
N LYS A 183 10.99 17.29 -28.42
CA LYS A 183 10.76 16.14 -27.54
C LYS A 183 12.08 15.40 -27.28
N GLN A 184 12.90 15.14 -28.31
CA GLN A 184 14.23 14.53 -28.13
C GLN A 184 15.13 15.38 -27.23
N LEU A 185 15.13 16.71 -27.40
CA LEU A 185 15.82 17.62 -26.49
C LEU A 185 15.22 17.53 -25.10
N GLN A 186 13.90 17.49 -24.94
CA GLN A 186 13.25 17.36 -23.64
C GLN A 186 13.62 16.03 -22.97
N ASP A 187 13.60 14.90 -23.69
CA ASP A 187 14.02 13.59 -23.18
C ASP A 187 15.50 13.59 -22.76
N LEU A 188 16.36 14.28 -23.53
CA LEU A 188 17.77 14.51 -23.19
C LEU A 188 17.96 15.46 -21.99
N HIS A 189 16.96 16.29 -21.66
CA HIS A 189 16.94 17.18 -20.49
C HIS A 189 16.21 16.57 -19.27
N VAL A 190 15.26 15.65 -19.47
CA VAL A 190 14.52 14.92 -18.42
C VAL A 190 15.44 13.92 -17.70
N ASP A 191 16.56 13.56 -18.34
CA ASP A 191 17.69 12.86 -17.73
C ASP A 191 18.52 13.84 -16.87
N ASP A 192 17.87 14.39 -15.85
CA ASP A 192 18.32 15.47 -15.00
C ASP A 192 19.44 14.96 -14.06
N LYS A 193 20.69 15.10 -14.52
CA LYS A 193 21.94 14.76 -13.82
C LYS A 193 22.15 13.26 -13.53
N ILE A 194 23.13 12.64 -14.20
CA ILE A 194 23.82 11.48 -13.61
C ILE A 194 24.74 12.00 -12.50
N GLN A 195 24.14 12.50 -11.42
CA GLN A 195 24.79 12.66 -10.14
C GLN A 195 25.14 11.26 -9.68
N SER A 196 26.43 10.95 -9.58
CA SER A 196 26.87 9.71 -8.95
C SER A 196 27.44 10.02 -7.58
N GLY A 197 27.04 9.25 -6.58
CA GLY A 197 27.63 9.31 -5.27
C GLY A 197 29.08 8.84 -5.30
N GLU A 198 29.89 9.45 -4.44
CA GLU A 198 31.27 9.10 -4.17
C GLU A 198 31.48 9.01 -2.65
N ILE A 199 32.07 7.90 -2.18
CA ILE A 199 32.53 7.77 -0.79
C ILE A 199 34.04 7.85 -0.77
N LYS A 200 34.59 8.86 -0.07
CA LYS A 200 36.02 9.02 0.20
C LYS A 200 36.31 8.52 1.61
N ALA A 201 37.13 7.48 1.71
CA ALA A 201 37.49 6.89 2.99
C ALA A 201 39.01 6.87 3.18
N LYS A 202 39.46 7.28 4.36
CA LYS A 202 40.86 7.23 4.79
C LYS A 202 41.08 6.04 5.69
N PHE A 203 42.05 5.21 5.34
CA PHE A 203 42.40 4.00 6.09
C PHE A 203 43.82 4.11 6.62
N HIS A 204 44.05 3.47 7.76
CA HIS A 204 45.36 3.33 8.38
C HIS A 204 45.70 1.86 8.63
N THR A 205 46.94 1.47 8.32
CA THR A 205 47.47 0.15 8.66
C THR A 205 48.97 0.21 8.95
N ASN A 206 49.44 -0.69 9.82
CA ASN A 206 50.86 -0.81 10.15
C ASN A 206 51.66 -1.65 9.12
N ALA A 207 50.97 -2.42 8.27
CA ALA A 207 51.57 -3.28 7.25
C ALA A 207 50.73 -3.28 5.97
N SER A 208 51.41 -3.39 4.82
CA SER A 208 50.76 -3.48 3.52
C SER A 208 49.94 -4.76 3.40
N LYS A 209 48.69 -4.66 2.93
CA LYS A 209 47.77 -5.80 2.80
C LYS A 209 46.65 -5.53 1.79
N GLN A 210 46.13 -6.60 1.21
CA GLN A 210 44.92 -6.57 0.41
C GLN A 210 43.69 -6.67 1.34
N LEU A 211 42.70 -5.80 1.10
CA LEU A 211 41.43 -5.81 1.83
C LEU A 211 40.28 -6.07 0.85
N ASN A 212 39.41 -7.00 1.23
CA ASN A 212 38.13 -7.25 0.56
C ASN A 212 37.06 -6.54 1.36
N LEU A 213 36.77 -5.30 0.97
CA LEU A 213 35.85 -4.43 1.67
C LEU A 213 34.42 -4.75 1.30
N VAL A 214 33.55 -4.73 2.32
CA VAL A 214 32.10 -4.74 2.15
C VAL A 214 31.57 -3.39 2.60
N ILE A 215 31.02 -2.64 1.65
CA ILE A 215 30.47 -1.30 1.84
C ILE A 215 28.94 -1.45 1.84
N LYS A 216 28.31 -1.12 2.96
CA LYS A 216 26.85 -1.10 3.12
C LYS A 216 26.36 0.32 3.33
N TYR A 217 25.24 0.66 2.72
CA TYR A 217 24.58 1.94 2.94
C TYR A 217 23.10 1.84 2.58
N ASN A 218 22.27 2.67 3.20
CA ASN A 218 20.85 2.80 2.89
C ASN A 218 20.64 3.91 1.86
N VAL A 219 19.66 3.75 0.99
CA VAL A 219 19.23 4.72 -0.03
C VAL A 219 17.75 5.02 0.10
N LYS A 220 17.39 6.26 -0.24
CA LYS A 220 15.99 6.69 -0.45
C LYS A 220 15.53 6.40 -1.88
N ASN A 221 14.25 6.60 -2.15
CA ASN A 221 13.62 6.44 -3.47
C ASN A 221 13.64 5.00 -4.00
N ALA A 222 13.58 4.03 -3.10
CA ALA A 222 13.35 2.63 -3.42
C ALA A 222 12.34 2.08 -2.43
N GLY A 223 11.70 0.97 -2.75
CA GLY A 223 10.81 0.32 -1.80
C GLY A 223 10.12 -0.89 -2.42
N TRP A 224 9.31 -1.56 -1.63
CA TRP A 224 8.46 -2.62 -2.13
C TRP A 224 7.12 -2.70 -1.40
N PHE A 225 6.10 -3.19 -2.10
CA PHE A 225 4.77 -3.45 -1.54
C PHE A 225 4.33 -4.88 -1.86
N PRO A 226 3.70 -5.59 -0.90
CA PRO A 226 3.07 -6.86 -1.17
C PRO A 226 1.81 -6.66 -2.03
N ILE A 227 1.65 -7.51 -3.04
CA ILE A 227 0.45 -7.56 -3.87
C ILE A 227 0.08 -9.01 -4.13
N TYR A 228 -1.22 -9.27 -4.22
CA TYR A 228 -1.75 -10.61 -4.41
C TYR A 228 -2.62 -10.68 -5.66
N ASP A 229 -2.58 -11.81 -6.35
CA ASP A 229 -3.66 -12.18 -7.26
C ASP A 229 -4.42 -13.35 -6.63
N LEU A 230 -5.72 -13.17 -6.45
CA LEU A 230 -6.63 -14.19 -5.94
C LEU A 230 -7.50 -14.69 -7.10
N LYS A 231 -7.39 -15.98 -7.43
CA LYS A 231 -8.11 -16.58 -8.56
C LYS A 231 -9.00 -17.72 -8.09
N ALA A 232 -10.31 -17.52 -8.21
CA ALA A 232 -11.32 -18.52 -7.93
C ALA A 232 -11.89 -19.03 -9.27
N LYS A 233 -11.57 -20.27 -9.65
CA LYS A 233 -12.08 -20.87 -10.91
C LYS A 233 -13.53 -21.30 -10.83
N ASP A 234 -13.97 -21.75 -9.66
CA ASP A 234 -15.31 -22.23 -9.37
C ASP A 234 -15.53 -22.21 -7.85
N ILE A 235 -16.79 -22.21 -7.41
CA ILE A 235 -17.18 -22.21 -5.99
C ILE A 235 -16.92 -23.56 -5.27
N ASN A 236 -16.61 -24.63 -6.00
CA ASN A 236 -16.30 -25.94 -5.42
C ASN A 236 -14.80 -26.24 -5.38
N LYS A 237 -13.97 -25.32 -5.87
CA LYS A 237 -12.51 -25.50 -5.93
C LYS A 237 -11.83 -24.56 -4.92
N PRO A 238 -10.67 -24.95 -4.38
CA PRO A 238 -9.81 -24.04 -3.65
C PRO A 238 -9.44 -22.82 -4.49
N ILE A 239 -9.05 -21.75 -3.82
CA ILE A 239 -8.63 -20.50 -4.44
C ILE A 239 -7.12 -20.54 -4.67
N ASP A 240 -6.68 -20.12 -5.85
CA ASP A 240 -5.25 -19.92 -6.12
C ASP A 240 -4.88 -18.49 -5.67
N LEU A 241 -4.02 -18.40 -4.65
CA LEU A 241 -3.49 -17.15 -4.12
C LEU A 241 -2.03 -17.00 -4.53
N HIS A 242 -1.76 -16.04 -5.41
CA HIS A 242 -0.42 -15.72 -5.89
C HIS A 242 0.14 -14.52 -5.13
N TYR A 243 1.17 -14.74 -4.32
CA TYR A 243 1.84 -13.71 -3.55
C TYR A 243 3.03 -13.14 -4.32
N LYS A 244 3.00 -11.84 -4.60
CA LYS A 244 4.04 -11.10 -5.31
C LYS A 244 4.47 -9.86 -4.52
N ALA A 245 5.59 -9.28 -4.93
CA ALA A 245 6.02 -7.96 -4.53
C ALA A 245 6.18 -7.04 -5.73
N HIS A 246 5.69 -5.82 -5.60
CA HIS A 246 6.02 -4.71 -6.48
C HIS A 246 7.24 -4.00 -5.91
N VAL A 247 8.40 -4.18 -6.55
CA VAL A 247 9.66 -3.53 -6.19
C VAL A 247 9.87 -2.35 -7.12
N TYR A 248 10.23 -1.19 -6.58
CA TYR A 248 10.57 -0.02 -7.37
C TYR A 248 11.85 0.62 -6.86
N GLN A 249 12.57 1.29 -7.75
CA GLN A 249 13.72 2.09 -7.37
C GLN A 249 14.01 3.20 -8.38
N ASN A 250 14.37 4.37 -7.85
CA ASN A 250 14.91 5.51 -8.58
C ASN A 250 16.12 6.04 -7.78
N THR A 251 17.09 5.14 -7.56
CA THR A 251 18.25 5.40 -6.70
C THR A 251 19.43 5.98 -7.48
N GLY A 252 19.27 6.26 -8.77
CA GLY A 252 20.30 6.72 -9.70
C GLY A 252 21.26 5.63 -10.21
N ILE A 253 21.16 4.39 -9.71
CA ILE A 253 22.02 3.28 -10.11
C ILE A 253 21.18 2.01 -10.32
N ARG A 254 21.34 1.38 -11.48
CA ARG A 254 20.75 0.07 -11.78
C ARG A 254 21.31 -1.03 -10.89
N TRP A 255 20.44 -1.91 -10.40
CA TRP A 255 20.85 -3.14 -9.72
C TRP A 255 20.94 -4.25 -10.77
N GLU A 256 22.12 -4.78 -11.03
CA GLU A 256 22.35 -5.75 -12.10
C GLU A 256 22.73 -7.11 -11.52
N ASN A 257 21.90 -8.12 -11.73
CA ASN A 257 22.09 -9.51 -11.27
C ASN A 257 22.45 -9.61 -9.77
N VAL A 258 21.64 -8.98 -8.93
CA VAL A 258 21.85 -8.93 -7.47
C VAL A 258 21.04 -10.01 -6.75
N SER A 259 21.53 -10.46 -5.59
CA SER A 259 20.71 -11.20 -4.64
C SER A 259 19.75 -10.23 -3.95
N LEU A 260 18.46 -10.50 -4.04
CA LEU A 260 17.42 -9.61 -3.55
C LEU A 260 16.82 -10.16 -2.26
N THR A 261 16.74 -9.32 -1.22
CA THR A 261 15.99 -9.62 0.00
C THR A 261 14.88 -8.60 0.18
N LEU A 262 13.63 -9.03 0.27
CA LEU A 262 12.52 -8.14 0.60
C LEU A 262 12.32 -8.16 2.11
N SER A 263 12.31 -7.01 2.77
CA SER A 263 12.20 -6.92 4.22
C SER A 263 11.07 -5.99 4.62
N THR A 264 10.26 -6.41 5.59
CA THR A 264 9.27 -5.54 6.24
C THR A 264 9.86 -4.61 7.30
N ASN A 265 11.16 -4.74 7.57
CA ASN A 265 11.87 -3.87 8.49
C ASN A 265 11.95 -2.44 7.93
N ASP A 266 11.94 -1.45 8.82
CA ASP A 266 12.22 -0.06 8.46
C ASP A 266 13.39 0.43 9.32
N PRO A 267 14.63 0.45 8.77
CA PRO A 267 15.82 0.83 9.53
C PRO A 267 15.85 2.30 9.93
N ASN A 268 14.92 3.13 9.43
CA ASN A 268 14.84 4.56 9.73
C ASN A 268 13.79 4.86 10.82
N THR A 269 13.11 3.84 11.36
CA THR A 269 12.14 4.02 12.45
C THR A 269 12.82 4.29 13.80
N ASN A 270 12.26 5.22 14.56
CA ASN A 270 12.74 5.57 15.89
C ASN A 270 12.41 4.45 16.90
N ASN A 271 13.45 3.86 17.50
CA ASN A 271 13.33 2.80 18.50
C ASN A 271 13.38 3.33 19.95
N LEU A 272 13.12 4.62 20.16
CA LEU A 272 13.04 5.20 21.50
C LEU A 272 11.81 4.64 22.24
N LYS A 273 12.08 3.88 23.31
CA LYS A 273 11.05 3.45 24.26
C LYS A 273 10.48 4.70 24.97
N PRO A 274 9.15 4.90 25.02
CA PRO A 274 8.57 6.00 25.78
C PRO A 274 8.88 5.83 27.27
N GLU A 275 9.07 6.95 27.96
CA GLU A 275 9.22 6.98 29.41
C GLU A 275 7.88 7.35 30.07
N MET A 276 7.44 6.55 31.04
CA MET A 276 6.24 6.83 31.82
C MET A 276 6.62 7.62 33.06
N ASN A 277 6.12 8.85 33.15
CA ASN A 277 6.21 9.66 34.37
C ASN A 277 4.97 9.46 35.25
N PRO A 278 5.10 9.47 36.59
CA PRO A 278 3.95 9.42 37.49
C PRO A 278 2.94 10.54 37.21
N LYS A 279 1.66 10.20 37.07
CA LYS A 279 0.58 11.17 36.88
C LYS A 279 0.07 11.68 38.23
N TYR A 280 0.39 12.92 38.58
CA TYR A 280 -0.15 13.59 39.75
C TYR A 280 -1.47 14.29 39.42
N LEU A 281 -2.48 14.10 40.27
CA LEU A 281 -3.79 14.74 40.13
C LEU A 281 -3.71 16.22 40.54
N ASN A 282 -4.22 17.14 39.71
CA ASN A 282 -4.27 18.58 40.04
C ASN A 282 -5.57 19.22 39.52
N PHE A 283 -5.96 20.35 40.09
CA PHE A 283 -7.14 21.11 39.66
C PHE A 283 -6.93 21.67 38.25
N VAL A 284 -7.90 21.43 37.37
CA VAL A 284 -7.82 21.78 35.95
C VAL A 284 -7.98 23.30 35.79
N SER A 285 -6.93 23.98 35.32
CA SER A 285 -7.05 25.36 34.84
C SER A 285 -7.76 25.34 33.48
N ARG A 286 -8.65 26.31 33.22
CA ARG A 286 -9.46 26.43 31.98
C ARG A 286 -8.67 26.42 30.67
N ASN A 287 -7.34 26.55 30.72
CA ASN A 287 -6.45 26.58 29.56
C ASN A 287 -5.50 25.37 29.44
N TYR A 288 -5.84 24.22 30.03
CA TYR A 288 -5.00 23.01 29.90
C TYR A 288 -5.34 22.25 28.61
N ASN A 289 -4.59 22.49 27.53
CA ASN A 289 -4.61 21.65 26.34
C ASN A 289 -3.91 20.32 26.66
N TYR A 290 -4.66 19.24 26.72
CA TYR A 290 -4.12 17.89 26.76
C TYR A 290 -3.48 17.57 25.40
N ASN A 291 -2.16 17.73 25.29
CA ASN A 291 -1.40 17.09 24.22
C ASN A 291 -1.19 15.62 24.59
N THR A 292 -2.17 14.78 24.25
CA THR A 292 -1.92 13.35 24.16
C THR A 292 -1.08 13.12 22.92
N GLU A 293 0.24 12.97 23.08
CA GLU A 293 1.04 12.36 22.02
C GLU A 293 0.53 10.93 21.84
N ASN A 294 -0.11 10.67 20.71
CA ASN A 294 -0.49 9.32 20.34
C ASN A 294 0.78 8.48 20.32
N ALA A 295 0.84 7.43 21.17
CA ALA A 295 1.82 6.37 21.03
C ALA A 295 1.84 5.99 19.54
N THR A 296 3.02 6.06 18.90
CA THR A 296 3.21 5.84 17.46
C THR A 296 2.20 4.82 16.96
N LYS A 297 1.09 5.28 16.35
CA LYS A 297 0.09 4.37 15.80
C LYS A 297 0.83 3.64 14.70
N ARG A 298 1.17 2.37 14.93
CA ARG A 298 1.59 1.47 13.85
C ARG A 298 0.35 1.35 12.98
N ASN A 299 0.26 2.20 11.96
CA ASN A 299 -0.53 1.81 10.80
C ASN A 299 0.23 0.65 10.18
N ASP A 300 -0.39 -0.51 10.18
CA ASP A 300 0.18 -1.74 9.63
C ASP A 300 0.43 -1.65 8.12
N PHE A 301 -0.19 -0.67 7.48
CA PHE A 301 0.02 -0.30 6.09
C PHE A 301 1.05 0.83 5.97
N LYS A 302 1.82 0.84 4.88
CA LYS A 302 2.78 1.91 4.53
C LYS A 302 2.31 2.65 3.27
N HIS A 303 2.78 3.88 3.09
CA HIS A 303 2.39 4.69 1.93
C HIS A 303 2.89 4.06 0.63
N ASN A 304 1.97 3.84 -0.31
CA ASN A 304 2.22 3.39 -1.67
C ASN A 304 2.15 4.59 -2.64
N PRO A 305 3.29 5.05 -3.18
CA PRO A 305 3.34 6.24 -4.03
C PRO A 305 2.73 6.02 -5.43
N PHE A 306 2.36 4.79 -5.79
CA PHE A 306 1.77 4.46 -7.09
C PHE A 306 0.25 4.53 -7.13
N VAL A 307 -0.40 4.78 -5.99
CA VAL A 307 -1.85 5.00 -5.95
C VAL A 307 -2.15 6.31 -6.67
N LYS A 308 -2.98 6.24 -7.73
CA LYS A 308 -3.37 7.42 -8.52
C LYS A 308 -4.74 7.97 -8.15
N LEU A 309 -5.62 7.09 -7.68
CA LEU A 309 -6.97 7.41 -7.26
C LEU A 309 -7.30 6.51 -6.08
N ILE A 310 -7.83 7.11 -5.02
CA ILE A 310 -8.31 6.41 -3.84
C ILE A 310 -9.83 6.42 -3.88
N THR A 311 -10.42 5.26 -3.66
CA THR A 311 -11.85 5.09 -3.45
C THR A 311 -12.05 4.32 -2.15
N GLY A 312 -13.25 4.36 -1.57
CA GLY A 312 -13.53 3.53 -0.41
C GLY A 312 -14.77 3.97 0.35
N THR A 313 -15.02 3.31 1.48
CA THR A 313 -16.20 3.54 2.33
C THR A 313 -15.78 3.78 3.78
N ILE A 314 -16.39 4.77 4.44
CA ILE A 314 -16.22 5.05 5.87
C ILE A 314 -17.44 4.53 6.63
N THR A 315 -17.23 3.65 7.60
CA THR A 315 -18.28 3.08 8.46
C THR A 315 -17.98 3.30 9.95
N ASP A 316 -18.93 2.98 10.82
CA ASP A 316 -18.71 2.82 12.27
C ASP A 316 -18.26 1.38 12.61
N GLU A 317 -18.07 1.08 13.90
CA GLU A 317 -17.73 -0.26 14.42
C GLU A 317 -18.84 -1.31 14.22
N SER A 318 -20.07 -0.86 13.97
CA SER A 318 -21.22 -1.72 13.65
C SER A 318 -21.34 -1.99 12.15
N GLY A 319 -20.49 -1.36 11.32
CA GLY A 319 -20.50 -1.46 9.86
C GLY A 319 -21.52 -0.52 9.19
N MET A 320 -22.10 0.44 9.91
CA MET A 320 -23.00 1.44 9.31
C MET A 320 -22.18 2.51 8.58
N PRO A 321 -22.57 2.92 7.37
CA PRO A 321 -21.90 4.00 6.67
C PRO A 321 -22.03 5.33 7.43
N LEU A 322 -20.95 6.11 7.41
CA LEU A 322 -20.88 7.44 8.02
C LEU A 322 -20.96 8.51 6.94
N PRO A 323 -22.17 9.02 6.61
CA PRO A 323 -22.35 10.02 5.57
C PRO A 323 -21.92 11.41 6.03
N GLY A 324 -21.17 12.11 5.18
CA GLY A 324 -20.56 13.41 5.50
C GLY A 324 -19.30 13.34 6.36
N ALA A 325 -18.67 12.17 6.51
CA ALA A 325 -17.32 12.04 7.02
C ALA A 325 -16.35 12.81 6.12
N SER A 326 -15.44 13.58 6.72
CA SER A 326 -14.47 14.40 6.00
C SER A 326 -13.19 13.60 5.80
N ILE A 327 -12.71 13.54 4.56
CA ILE A 327 -11.45 12.90 4.17
C ILE A 327 -10.54 13.99 3.60
N ILE A 328 -9.41 14.24 4.24
CA ILE A 328 -8.47 15.29 3.85
C ILE A 328 -7.11 14.67 3.54
N LEU A 329 -6.46 15.10 2.47
CA LEU A 329 -5.05 14.79 2.21
C LEU A 329 -4.21 15.54 3.23
N LYS A 330 -3.63 14.82 4.19
CA LYS A 330 -2.98 15.40 5.37
C LYS A 330 -1.86 16.37 4.97
N GLY A 331 -1.86 17.55 5.59
CA GLY A 331 -0.93 18.62 5.26
C GLY A 331 -1.35 19.51 4.08
N THR A 332 -2.53 19.25 3.50
CA THR A 332 -3.13 20.08 2.45
C THR A 332 -4.56 20.50 2.83
N SER A 333 -5.16 21.40 2.05
CA SER A 333 -6.58 21.73 2.13
C SER A 333 -7.46 20.94 1.15
N ILE A 334 -6.87 19.97 0.44
CA ILE A 334 -7.56 19.16 -0.55
C ILE A 334 -8.24 18.01 0.19
N GLY A 335 -9.55 17.88 0.01
CA GLY A 335 -10.34 16.86 0.67
C GLY A 335 -11.66 16.61 -0.04
N THR A 336 -12.33 15.54 0.38
CA THR A 336 -13.66 15.15 -0.07
C THR A 336 -14.50 14.77 1.15
N SER A 337 -15.80 14.57 0.94
CA SER A 337 -16.70 14.06 1.99
C SER A 337 -17.39 12.80 1.50
N THR A 338 -17.72 11.89 2.42
CA THR A 338 -18.50 10.71 2.07
C THR A 338 -19.92 11.05 1.64
N ASP A 339 -20.45 10.26 0.70
CA ASP A 339 -21.85 10.29 0.32
C ASP A 339 -22.76 9.59 1.34
N PHE A 340 -24.05 9.44 1.02
CA PHE A 340 -25.05 8.80 1.89
C PHE A 340 -24.72 7.34 2.23
N ASP A 341 -24.00 6.67 1.34
CA ASP A 341 -23.61 5.27 1.48
C ASP A 341 -22.20 5.15 2.11
N GLY A 342 -21.64 6.26 2.59
CA GLY A 342 -20.33 6.32 3.21
C GLY A 342 -19.17 6.30 2.21
N ASN A 343 -19.43 6.35 0.90
CA ASN A 343 -18.39 6.22 -0.12
C ASN A 343 -17.69 7.54 -0.42
N PHE A 344 -16.41 7.46 -0.79
CA PHE A 344 -15.62 8.61 -1.22
C PHE A 344 -14.69 8.28 -2.38
N SER A 345 -14.20 9.32 -3.06
CA SER A 345 -13.16 9.23 -4.08
C SER A 345 -12.27 10.48 -4.02
N ILE A 346 -10.95 10.30 -4.03
CA ILE A 346 -9.97 11.40 -3.96
C ILE A 346 -8.64 11.01 -4.63
N GLU A 347 -8.02 11.96 -5.33
CA GLU A 347 -6.68 11.78 -5.91
C GLU A 347 -5.60 12.16 -4.90
N PRO A 348 -4.54 11.36 -4.69
CA PRO A 348 -3.51 11.63 -3.69
C PRO A 348 -2.73 12.93 -3.90
N GLN A 349 -2.56 13.39 -5.15
CA GLN A 349 -1.84 14.62 -5.50
C GLN A 349 -0.46 14.77 -4.79
N GLY A 350 0.23 13.65 -4.56
CA GLY A 350 1.53 13.59 -3.88
C GLY A 350 1.48 13.55 -2.34
N ALA A 351 0.30 13.54 -1.72
CA ALA A 351 0.14 13.34 -0.28
C ALA A 351 0.41 11.88 0.12
N GLU A 352 0.95 11.68 1.32
CA GLU A 352 1.30 10.35 1.82
C GLU A 352 0.21 9.74 2.73
N GLN A 353 -0.66 10.59 3.30
CA GLN A 353 -1.63 10.21 4.33
C GLN A 353 -3.00 10.87 4.13
N LEU A 354 -4.06 10.15 4.53
CA LEU A 354 -5.40 10.66 4.70
C LEU A 354 -5.66 10.95 6.17
N GLU A 355 -6.36 12.04 6.44
CA GLU A 355 -6.98 12.35 7.72
C GLU A 355 -8.49 12.25 7.57
N ILE A 356 -9.10 11.36 8.33
CA ILE A 356 -10.53 11.08 8.31
C ILE A 356 -11.12 11.55 9.64
N SER A 357 -12.18 12.34 9.56
CA SER A 357 -12.87 12.83 10.74
C SER A 357 -14.38 12.80 10.56
N TYR A 358 -15.07 12.47 11.64
CA TYR A 358 -16.52 12.54 11.70
C TYR A 358 -16.97 12.93 13.11
N VAL A 359 -18.07 13.68 13.20
CA VAL A 359 -18.54 14.23 14.48
C VAL A 359 -18.99 13.08 15.39
N GLY A 360 -18.44 13.03 16.60
CA GLY A 360 -18.74 11.96 17.57
C GLY A 360 -17.79 10.76 17.51
N TYR A 361 -16.79 10.80 16.61
CA TYR A 361 -15.84 9.73 16.40
C TYR A 361 -14.40 10.22 16.61
N VAL A 362 -13.51 9.29 16.92
CA VAL A 362 -12.08 9.55 17.00
C VAL A 362 -11.53 9.71 15.59
N SER A 363 -10.93 10.86 15.27
CA SER A 363 -10.28 11.06 13.97
C SER A 363 -9.16 10.06 13.75
N GLU A 364 -9.07 9.55 12.52
CA GLU A 364 -8.09 8.56 12.12
C GLU A 364 -7.16 9.12 11.04
N ILE A 365 -5.88 8.81 11.15
CA ILE A 365 -4.88 9.18 10.15
C ILE A 365 -4.28 7.90 9.61
N ILE A 366 -4.40 7.67 8.31
CA ILE A 366 -3.90 6.47 7.65
C ILE A 366 -3.00 6.81 6.46
N PRO A 367 -1.96 6.02 6.16
CA PRO A 367 -1.18 6.19 4.95
C PRO A 367 -1.99 5.77 3.72
N ILE A 368 -1.74 6.42 2.59
CA ILE A 368 -2.34 6.05 1.31
C ILE A 368 -1.63 4.78 0.84
N HIS A 369 -2.21 3.61 1.13
CA HIS A 369 -1.59 2.31 0.88
C HIS A 369 -2.25 1.52 -0.25
N SER A 370 -3.47 1.87 -0.63
CA SER A 370 -4.27 1.18 -1.63
C SER A 370 -5.15 2.17 -2.41
N SER A 371 -5.52 1.77 -3.63
CA SER A 371 -6.55 2.43 -4.46
C SER A 371 -7.96 2.24 -3.88
N VAL A 372 -8.15 1.28 -2.97
CA VAL A 372 -9.40 1.06 -2.22
C VAL A 372 -9.10 1.04 -0.73
N ILE A 373 -9.60 2.03 0.02
CA ILE A 373 -9.39 2.15 1.46
C ILE A 373 -10.74 2.27 2.18
N ASN A 374 -11.13 1.21 2.87
CA ASN A 374 -12.32 1.18 3.71
C ASN A 374 -11.92 1.32 5.18
N ILE A 375 -12.61 2.18 5.93
CA ILE A 375 -12.24 2.52 7.31
C ILE A 375 -13.48 2.42 8.20
N SER A 376 -13.31 1.83 9.38
CA SER A 376 -14.32 1.79 10.43
C SER A 376 -13.86 2.69 11.58
N LEU A 377 -14.51 3.85 11.76
CA LEU A 377 -14.18 4.81 12.81
C LEU A 377 -14.75 4.34 14.16
N GLN A 378 -13.96 4.57 15.22
CA GLN A 378 -14.37 4.29 16.58
C GLN A 378 -15.07 5.49 17.22
N GLU A 379 -16.14 5.23 17.98
CA GLU A 379 -16.87 6.27 18.70
C GLU A 379 -16.01 6.93 19.78
N ASP A 380 -16.13 8.25 19.90
CA ASP A 380 -15.46 9.02 20.95
C ASP A 380 -16.31 9.04 22.22
N VAL A 381 -16.20 7.97 23.01
CA VAL A 381 -16.91 7.77 24.29
C VAL A 381 -16.59 8.84 25.34
N SER A 382 -15.59 9.69 25.11
CA SER A 382 -15.17 10.74 26.05
C SER A 382 -15.98 12.04 25.96
N ARG A 383 -16.94 12.14 25.02
CA ARG A 383 -17.78 13.33 24.81
C ARG A 383 -19.17 13.26 25.44
N LEU A 384 -19.52 12.20 26.17
CA LEU A 384 -20.83 12.02 26.81
C LEU A 384 -20.73 11.79 28.32
N GLU A 385 -20.28 12.81 29.05
CA GLU A 385 -20.72 13.02 30.43
C GLU A 385 -21.50 14.34 30.49
N GLU A 386 -22.81 14.27 30.29
CA GLU A 386 -23.69 15.35 30.73
C GLU A 386 -23.73 15.32 32.26
N VAL A 387 -23.09 16.31 32.87
CA VAL A 387 -23.04 16.50 34.32
C VAL A 387 -24.46 16.70 34.84
N VAL A 388 -25.02 15.68 35.47
CA VAL A 388 -26.17 15.89 36.36
C VAL A 388 -25.62 16.30 37.71
N VAL A 389 -25.79 17.58 38.03
CA VAL A 389 -25.53 18.12 39.36
C VAL A 389 -26.57 17.53 40.31
N VAL A 390 -26.11 16.72 41.27
CA VAL A 390 -26.85 16.46 42.50
C VAL A 390 -25.89 16.61 43.68
N GLY A 391 -26.21 17.56 44.55
CA GLY A 391 -25.40 17.95 45.68
C GLY A 391 -25.63 17.10 46.94
N TYR A 392 -24.55 17.04 47.72
CA TYR A 392 -24.38 16.81 49.17
C TYR A 392 -24.89 15.51 49.82
N GLY A 393 -23.91 14.80 50.43
CA GLY A 393 -24.14 13.85 51.51
C GLY A 393 -22.89 13.04 51.86
N SER A 394 -22.13 13.49 52.84
CA SER A 394 -20.97 12.82 53.45
C SER A 394 -21.30 11.47 54.10
N ASN A 395 -20.45 10.45 53.97
CA ASN A 395 -19.72 9.82 55.08
C ASN A 395 -18.88 8.61 54.64
N ALA A 396 -17.77 8.44 55.35
CA ALA A 396 -16.71 7.49 55.11
C ALA A 396 -16.97 6.08 55.68
N ALA A 397 -16.29 5.12 55.03
CA ALA A 397 -15.66 3.91 55.56
C ALA A 397 -16.49 2.82 56.28
N SER A 398 -16.41 1.59 55.77
CA SER A 398 -16.29 0.39 56.61
C SER A 398 -15.53 -0.72 55.88
N ALA A 399 -14.36 -1.07 56.42
CA ALA A 399 -13.71 -2.35 56.18
C ALA A 399 -14.53 -3.49 56.79
N LEU A 400 -14.48 -4.69 56.20
CA LEU A 400 -14.85 -5.91 56.90
C LEU A 400 -13.90 -7.05 56.49
N THR A 401 -13.14 -7.49 57.47
CA THR A 401 -12.26 -8.65 57.51
C THR A 401 -13.04 -9.92 57.86
N GLU A 402 -12.57 -11.03 57.30
CA GLU A 402 -12.57 -12.41 57.83
C GLU A 402 -13.91 -13.11 58.17
N SER A 403 -14.09 -14.33 57.63
CA SER A 403 -13.89 -15.54 58.44
C SER A 403 -14.02 -16.83 57.63
N VAL A 404 -13.13 -17.74 58.00
CA VAL A 404 -12.88 -19.13 57.60
C VAL A 404 -14.02 -20.09 57.99
N ALA A 405 -14.13 -21.22 57.27
CA ALA A 405 -14.49 -22.59 57.71
C ALA A 405 -15.34 -23.29 56.62
N SER A 406 -15.22 -24.58 56.30
CA SER A 406 -14.47 -25.70 56.84
C SER A 406 -14.82 -26.95 56.00
N VAL A 407 -13.80 -27.73 55.62
CA VAL A 407 -13.63 -29.21 55.77
C VAL A 407 -14.78 -30.11 55.27
N THR A 408 -14.55 -31.10 54.40
CA THR A 408 -14.14 -32.52 54.68
C THR A 408 -14.11 -33.24 53.32
N SER A 409 -13.35 -34.28 52.99
CA SER A 409 -12.64 -35.36 53.70
C SER A 409 -11.85 -36.13 52.61
N SER A 410 -10.55 -36.39 52.70
CA SER A 410 -9.84 -37.40 53.52
C SER A 410 -9.37 -38.61 52.70
N ASN A 411 -8.07 -38.89 52.88
CA ASN A 411 -7.42 -40.21 53.02
C ASN A 411 -6.85 -40.97 51.81
N ILE A 412 -5.53 -40.75 51.72
CA ILE A 412 -4.37 -41.57 51.35
C ILE A 412 -4.45 -43.08 51.74
N LYS A 413 -3.96 -43.96 50.84
CA LYS A 413 -2.88 -45.00 51.03
C LYS A 413 -2.84 -45.92 49.79
N ILE A 414 -1.77 -45.99 48.99
CA ILE A 414 -0.51 -46.76 49.14
C ILE A 414 -0.71 -48.26 49.48
N ARG A 415 -0.72 -49.13 48.45
CA ARG A 415 0.33 -50.11 48.02
C ARG A 415 -0.29 -51.30 47.27
N GLY A 416 0.33 -51.71 46.16
CA GLY A 416 0.04 -52.99 45.49
C GLY A 416 1.00 -53.24 44.32
N ALA A 417 1.85 -54.25 44.46
CA ALA A 417 2.81 -54.71 43.44
C ALA A 417 2.12 -55.62 42.40
N GLY A 418 2.58 -55.61 41.15
CA GLY A 418 2.15 -56.58 40.13
C GLY A 418 2.45 -56.19 38.68
N THR A 419 3.71 -56.38 38.27
CA THR A 419 4.19 -56.81 36.94
C THR A 419 3.29 -56.57 35.71
N PHE A 420 3.66 -55.63 34.82
CA PHE A 420 3.48 -55.80 33.37
C PHE A 420 4.55 -55.03 32.59
N LYS A 421 5.27 -55.72 31.70
CA LYS A 421 6.23 -55.16 30.75
C LYS A 421 5.53 -54.12 29.85
N PHE A 422 5.71 -52.84 30.11
CA PHE A 422 5.48 -51.80 29.12
C PHE A 422 6.84 -51.27 28.70
N LYS A 423 7.18 -51.41 27.40
CA LYS A 423 8.24 -50.59 26.80
C LYS A 423 7.79 -49.14 27.01
N SER A 424 8.40 -48.43 27.95
CA SER A 424 8.18 -47.00 28.13
C SER A 424 8.55 -46.31 26.83
N LYS A 425 7.59 -45.65 26.21
CA LYS A 425 7.82 -44.91 24.96
C LYS A 425 7.65 -43.43 25.29
N PRO A 426 8.66 -42.59 25.00
CA PRO A 426 8.51 -41.16 25.21
C PRO A 426 7.39 -40.63 24.30
N LEU A 427 6.75 -39.56 24.75
CA LEU A 427 5.78 -38.83 23.94
C LEU A 427 6.55 -37.99 22.91
N TYR A 428 6.21 -38.11 21.63
CA TYR A 428 6.78 -37.27 20.58
C TYR A 428 5.90 -36.05 20.39
N VAL A 429 6.48 -34.86 20.40
CA VAL A 429 5.79 -33.60 20.09
C VAL A 429 6.49 -32.98 18.90
N ILE A 430 5.82 -32.90 17.76
CA ILE A 430 6.37 -32.32 16.53
C ILE A 430 5.68 -30.97 16.33
N ASP A 431 6.47 -29.89 16.37
CA ASP A 431 6.00 -28.50 16.21
C ASP A 431 4.80 -28.12 17.07
N GLY A 432 4.86 -28.49 18.35
CA GLY A 432 3.83 -28.21 19.35
C GLY A 432 2.64 -29.19 19.37
N VAL A 433 2.57 -30.14 18.43
CA VAL A 433 1.48 -31.13 18.35
C VAL A 433 1.97 -32.51 18.76
N THR A 434 1.23 -33.21 19.63
CA THR A 434 1.55 -34.59 20.03
C THR A 434 1.42 -35.54 18.84
N SER A 435 2.45 -36.35 18.61
CA SER A 435 2.57 -37.20 17.43
C SER A 435 3.08 -38.60 17.79
N THR A 436 3.12 -39.51 16.81
CA THR A 436 3.47 -40.92 17.03
C THR A 436 4.94 -41.21 16.70
N GLU A 437 5.51 -42.26 17.30
CA GLU A 437 6.88 -42.74 17.01
C GLU A 437 7.10 -43.03 15.51
N ASN A 438 6.07 -43.53 14.81
CA ASN A 438 6.13 -43.79 13.38
C ASN A 438 6.15 -42.50 12.55
N ALA A 439 5.50 -41.44 13.03
CA ALA A 439 5.60 -40.12 12.40
C ALA A 439 7.01 -39.53 12.60
N PHE A 440 7.62 -39.75 13.77
CA PHE A 440 9.01 -39.37 14.03
C PHE A 440 10.01 -40.09 13.11
N LYS A 441 9.91 -41.41 12.96
CA LYS A 441 10.82 -42.19 12.09
C LYS A 441 10.67 -41.90 10.59
N LYS A 442 9.59 -41.22 10.19
CA LYS A 442 9.34 -40.80 8.80
C LYS A 442 9.73 -39.34 8.54
N LEU A 443 10.16 -38.59 9.57
CA LEU A 443 10.69 -37.26 9.38
C LEU A 443 12.06 -37.35 8.70
N ASP A 444 12.23 -36.58 7.62
CA ASP A 444 13.51 -36.42 6.95
C ASP A 444 14.48 -35.65 7.86
N GLU A 445 15.74 -36.11 7.93
CA GLU A 445 16.74 -35.56 8.85
C GLU A 445 17.12 -34.12 8.49
N ASP A 446 17.04 -33.78 7.20
CA ASP A 446 17.29 -32.42 6.69
C ASP A 446 16.21 -31.41 7.11
N ARG A 447 15.02 -31.88 7.50
CA ARG A 447 13.87 -31.07 7.94
C ARG A 447 13.84 -30.82 9.44
N ILE A 448 14.78 -31.35 10.22
CA ILE A 448 14.80 -31.16 11.68
C ILE A 448 15.59 -29.88 12.01
N ALA A 449 14.98 -28.94 12.73
CA ALA A 449 15.62 -27.71 13.19
C ALA A 449 16.27 -27.91 14.57
N SER A 450 15.55 -28.52 15.51
CA SER A 450 16.06 -28.92 16.82
C SER A 450 15.34 -30.17 17.34
N ILE A 451 16.01 -30.90 18.24
CA ILE A 451 15.41 -31.97 19.03
C ILE A 451 15.74 -31.70 20.49
N ASP A 452 14.71 -31.41 21.27
CA ASP A 452 14.79 -31.12 22.70
C ASP A 452 14.17 -32.27 23.49
N VAL A 453 14.80 -32.68 24.59
CA VAL A 453 14.33 -33.82 25.40
C VAL A 453 13.99 -33.34 26.80
N LEU A 454 12.70 -33.38 27.14
CA LEU A 454 12.20 -33.11 28.47
C LEU A 454 12.07 -34.40 29.26
N LYS A 455 12.59 -34.40 30.48
CA LYS A 455 12.56 -35.54 31.41
C LYS A 455 11.84 -35.15 32.71
N ASP A 456 11.35 -36.16 33.41
CA ASP A 456 10.84 -36.08 34.79
C ASP A 456 9.64 -35.13 34.96
N GLU A 457 9.57 -34.43 36.11
CA GLU A 457 8.43 -33.60 36.53
C GLU A 457 8.14 -32.43 35.58
N ALA A 458 9.16 -31.92 34.86
CA ALA A 458 9.00 -30.83 33.89
C ALA A 458 8.18 -31.25 32.66
N ALA A 459 8.31 -32.51 32.22
CA ALA A 459 7.57 -33.02 31.07
C ALA A 459 6.08 -33.24 31.42
N THR A 460 5.80 -33.76 32.61
CA THR A 460 4.44 -34.01 33.11
C THR A 460 3.72 -32.73 33.52
N ALA A 461 4.44 -31.69 33.97
CA ALA A 461 3.87 -30.37 34.24
C ALA A 461 3.27 -29.70 32.99
N ILE A 462 3.86 -29.93 31.81
CA ILE A 462 3.43 -29.30 30.55
C ILE A 462 2.47 -30.20 29.75
N TYR A 463 2.76 -31.51 29.66
CA TYR A 463 2.05 -32.44 28.76
C TYR A 463 1.19 -33.50 29.50
N GLY A 464 1.09 -33.40 30.82
CA GLY A 464 0.21 -34.25 31.65
C GLY A 464 0.69 -35.70 31.79
N SER A 465 -0.19 -36.59 32.28
CA SER A 465 0.17 -37.98 32.67
C SER A 465 0.75 -38.84 31.54
N ARG A 466 0.52 -38.46 30.27
CA ARG A 466 1.06 -39.12 29.07
C ARG A 466 2.54 -38.86 28.82
N ALA A 467 3.12 -37.88 29.52
CA ALA A 467 4.53 -37.52 29.48
C ALA A 467 5.35 -38.12 30.63
N SER A 468 4.77 -39.08 31.38
CA SER A 468 5.42 -39.77 32.50
C SER A 468 6.71 -40.51 32.12
N ASP A 469 6.81 -40.92 30.85
CA ASP A 469 7.99 -41.58 30.28
C ASP A 469 8.94 -40.61 29.52
N GLY A 470 8.77 -39.29 29.70
CA GLY A 470 9.53 -38.23 29.03
C GLY A 470 8.93 -37.78 27.69
N VAL A 471 9.34 -36.59 27.23
CA VAL A 471 8.86 -35.97 25.98
C VAL A 471 10.04 -35.63 25.09
N ILE A 472 9.98 -36.05 23.83
CA ILE A 472 10.91 -35.62 22.78
C ILE A 472 10.17 -34.56 21.95
N ILE A 473 10.61 -33.32 22.06
CA ILE A 473 10.12 -32.19 21.28
C ILE A 473 10.99 -32.07 20.05
N ILE A 474 10.39 -32.22 18.88
CA ILE A 474 11.02 -31.98 17.60
C ILE A 474 10.46 -30.68 17.05
N THR A 475 11.36 -29.72 16.85
CA THR A 475 11.06 -28.53 16.04
C THR A 475 11.53 -28.85 14.63
N THR A 476 10.60 -28.96 13.68
CA THR A 476 10.99 -29.07 12.28
C THR A 476 11.39 -27.68 11.77
N LYS A 477 12.16 -27.64 10.68
CA LYS A 477 12.32 -26.44 9.84
C LYS A 477 10.98 -26.18 9.16
N LYS A 478 9.95 -25.83 9.94
CA LYS A 478 8.65 -25.41 9.43
C LYS A 478 8.84 -24.16 8.58
N GLY A 479 8.43 -24.24 7.31
CA GLY A 479 7.81 -23.12 6.60
C GLY A 479 8.68 -21.95 6.13
N ASN A 480 10.00 -22.11 6.01
CA ASN A 480 10.87 -21.03 5.57
C ASN A 480 11.29 -21.13 4.11
N LEU A 481 10.60 -21.92 3.28
CA LEU A 481 10.86 -22.00 1.83
C LEU A 481 9.55 -21.76 1.06
N THR A 482 9.56 -20.84 0.11
CA THR A 482 8.45 -20.65 -0.83
C THR A 482 8.39 -21.80 -1.83
N SER A 483 7.32 -21.89 -2.62
CA SER A 483 7.24 -22.82 -3.76
C SER A 483 8.40 -22.67 -4.75
N ASN A 484 9.04 -21.50 -4.76
CA ASN A 484 10.16 -21.16 -5.63
C ASN A 484 11.53 -21.44 -4.99
N GLY A 485 11.57 -21.89 -3.74
CA GLY A 485 12.79 -22.14 -2.97
C GLY A 485 13.35 -20.90 -2.26
N ASP A 486 12.60 -19.80 -2.20
CA ASP A 486 13.02 -18.56 -1.51
C ASP A 486 12.94 -18.71 0.00
N VAL A 487 13.89 -18.14 0.74
CA VAL A 487 13.94 -18.33 2.19
C VAL A 487 13.12 -17.26 2.90
N ILE A 488 12.09 -17.65 3.65
CA ILE A 488 11.35 -16.75 4.52
C ILE A 488 11.98 -16.80 5.92
N LYS A 489 12.38 -15.65 6.47
CA LYS A 489 12.87 -15.51 7.85
C LYS A 489 11.96 -14.55 8.60
N ALA A 490 11.01 -15.10 9.35
CA ALA A 490 10.18 -14.34 10.26
C ALA A 490 10.95 -14.07 11.58
N GLY A 491 11.17 -12.81 11.89
CA GLY A 491 11.67 -12.31 13.17
C GLY A 491 10.55 -11.70 14.02
N ILE A 492 10.89 -11.30 15.24
CA ILE A 492 9.93 -10.70 16.20
C ILE A 492 9.36 -9.38 15.68
N THR A 493 10.15 -8.63 14.89
CA THR A 493 9.81 -7.28 14.43
C THR A 493 9.72 -7.14 12.92
N ASN A 494 10.16 -8.13 12.15
CA ASN A 494 10.23 -8.07 10.70
C ASN A 494 10.18 -9.46 10.06
N THR A 495 9.89 -9.50 8.76
CA THR A 495 9.93 -10.69 7.92
C THR A 495 10.83 -10.39 6.72
N ASN A 496 11.78 -11.29 6.46
CA ASN A 496 12.67 -11.21 5.29
C ASN A 496 12.36 -12.33 4.30
N PHE A 497 12.27 -12.00 3.02
CA PHE A 497 12.12 -12.93 1.90
C PHE A 497 13.41 -12.89 1.08
N GLU A 498 14.24 -13.93 1.19
CA GLU A 498 15.51 -14.05 0.45
C GLU A 498 15.26 -14.74 -0.89
N ILE A 499 15.14 -13.91 -1.93
CA ILE A 499 14.83 -14.34 -3.29
C ILE A 499 16.06 -15.02 -3.89
N GLN A 500 15.97 -16.32 -4.18
CA GLN A 500 17.11 -17.12 -4.67
C GLN A 500 17.49 -16.74 -6.10
N LYS A 501 16.52 -16.31 -6.91
CA LYS A 501 16.76 -15.91 -8.29
C LYS A 501 17.42 -14.53 -8.34
N LEU A 502 18.62 -14.48 -8.92
CA LEU A 502 19.29 -13.20 -9.21
C LEU A 502 18.39 -12.34 -10.09
N THR A 503 18.27 -11.07 -9.70
CA THR A 503 17.32 -10.13 -10.31
C THR A 503 18.02 -8.83 -10.69
N SER A 504 17.61 -8.24 -11.81
CA SER A 504 17.99 -6.88 -12.21
C SER A 504 16.82 -5.92 -12.09
N VAL A 505 17.05 -4.72 -11.58
CA VAL A 505 16.03 -3.68 -11.36
C VAL A 505 16.56 -2.33 -11.89
N GLU A 506 15.86 -1.73 -12.85
CA GLU A 506 16.20 -0.41 -13.42
C GLU A 506 16.00 0.72 -12.43
N SER A 507 16.77 1.80 -12.58
CA SER A 507 16.63 3.02 -11.76
C SER A 507 15.78 4.06 -12.47
N ASP A 508 14.56 3.69 -12.82
CA ASP A 508 13.62 4.52 -13.58
C ASP A 508 12.32 4.80 -12.80
N GLY A 509 12.19 4.26 -11.58
CA GLY A 509 10.97 4.36 -10.78
C GLY A 509 9.83 3.43 -11.24
N ASN A 510 10.03 2.62 -12.28
CA ASN A 510 9.03 1.66 -12.73
C ASN A 510 8.94 0.46 -11.77
N ILE A 511 7.79 -0.19 -11.78
CA ILE A 511 7.54 -1.37 -10.95
C ILE A 511 8.15 -2.61 -11.62
N THR A 512 9.00 -3.31 -10.88
CA THR A 512 9.45 -4.67 -11.16
C THR A 512 8.68 -5.64 -10.28
N VAL A 513 8.00 -6.61 -10.90
CA VAL A 513 7.22 -7.63 -10.18
C VAL A 513 8.12 -8.80 -9.80
N ILE A 514 8.15 -9.14 -8.52
CA ILE A 514 8.88 -10.29 -7.97
C ILE A 514 7.87 -11.30 -7.45
N ASP A 515 7.91 -12.54 -7.95
CA ASP A 515 7.09 -13.63 -7.42
C ASP A 515 7.66 -14.08 -6.07
N ILE A 516 6.82 -14.11 -5.02
CA ILE A 516 7.20 -14.59 -3.69
C ILE A 516 6.78 -16.05 -3.56
N ASP A 517 5.48 -16.34 -3.62
CA ASP A 517 4.96 -17.68 -3.38
C ASP A 517 3.59 -17.91 -4.03
N LYS A 518 3.18 -19.17 -4.14
CA LYS A 518 1.87 -19.58 -4.66
C LYS A 518 1.21 -20.56 -3.71
N TYR A 519 0.02 -20.21 -3.26
CA TYR A 519 -0.79 -21.03 -2.37
C TYR A 519 -2.07 -21.48 -3.05
N THR A 520 -2.49 -22.70 -2.73
CA THR A 520 -3.84 -23.18 -3.02
C THR A 520 -4.59 -23.22 -1.69
N VAL A 521 -5.47 -22.24 -1.48
CA VAL A 521 -6.11 -22.00 -0.18
C VAL A 521 -7.51 -22.63 -0.15
N PRO A 522 -7.79 -23.53 0.81
CA PRO A 522 -9.16 -24.01 1.05
C PRO A 522 -10.06 -22.83 1.41
N SER A 523 -11.22 -22.76 0.77
CA SER A 523 -12.17 -21.67 0.97
C SER A 523 -13.60 -22.19 0.94
N THR A 524 -14.47 -21.46 1.64
CA THR A 524 -15.91 -21.69 1.63
C THR A 524 -16.59 -20.50 0.99
N PHE A 525 -17.50 -20.75 0.07
CA PHE A 525 -18.17 -19.71 -0.70
C PHE A 525 -19.58 -19.52 -0.19
N SER A 526 -20.02 -18.26 -0.06
CA SER A 526 -21.38 -17.92 0.31
C SER A 526 -21.74 -16.56 -0.27
N TYR A 527 -23.03 -16.40 -0.59
CA TYR A 527 -23.56 -15.12 -1.01
C TYR A 527 -23.82 -14.22 0.20
N PHE A 528 -23.64 -12.92 -0.01
CA PHE A 528 -23.88 -11.90 1.00
C PHE A 528 -24.74 -10.78 0.40
N ALA A 529 -25.75 -10.33 1.14
CA ALA A 529 -26.58 -9.21 0.75
C ALA A 529 -26.92 -8.32 1.94
N ALA A 530 -26.92 -7.01 1.72
CA ALA A 530 -27.36 -6.03 2.71
C ALA A 530 -28.24 -4.97 2.02
N PRO A 531 -29.51 -5.29 1.69
CA PRO A 531 -30.34 -4.48 0.80
C PRO A 531 -30.77 -3.13 1.38
N VAL A 532 -30.52 -2.87 2.66
CA VAL A 532 -30.64 -1.54 3.26
C VAL A 532 -29.51 -0.59 2.86
N ILE A 533 -28.37 -1.13 2.44
CA ILE A 533 -27.20 -0.39 1.94
C ILE A 533 -27.16 -0.48 0.41
N ASN A 534 -27.24 -1.70 -0.13
CA ASN A 534 -27.17 -1.95 -1.56
C ASN A 534 -27.96 -3.23 -1.90
N GLU A 535 -28.83 -3.15 -2.91
CA GLU A 535 -29.61 -4.29 -3.43
C GLU A 535 -28.79 -5.27 -4.29
N ASN A 536 -27.47 -5.09 -4.40
CA ASN A 536 -26.56 -6.06 -5.01
C ASN A 536 -26.30 -7.25 -4.09
N VAL A 537 -26.19 -8.44 -4.70
CA VAL A 537 -25.80 -9.67 -4.01
C VAL A 537 -24.36 -10.01 -4.39
N PHE A 538 -23.51 -10.15 -3.39
CA PHE A 538 -22.08 -10.39 -3.56
C PHE A 538 -21.76 -11.86 -3.33
N LEU A 539 -20.96 -12.46 -4.20
CA LEU A 539 -20.32 -13.75 -3.91
C LEU A 539 -19.10 -13.48 -3.03
N THR A 540 -18.97 -14.18 -1.91
CA THR A 540 -17.84 -14.03 -1.00
C THR A 540 -17.15 -15.37 -0.77
N ALA A 541 -15.83 -15.33 -0.62
CA ALA A 541 -15.01 -16.46 -0.22
C ALA A 541 -14.43 -16.23 1.17
N LYS A 542 -14.62 -17.22 2.04
CA LYS A 542 -14.08 -17.24 3.39
C LYS A 542 -12.91 -18.21 3.43
N ILE A 543 -11.72 -17.68 3.71
CA ILE A 543 -10.45 -18.40 3.82
C ILE A 543 -10.16 -18.65 5.30
N GLY A 544 -10.15 -19.91 5.70
CA GLY A 544 -9.75 -20.36 7.04
C GLY A 544 -8.23 -20.54 7.16
N ASP A 545 -7.74 -20.62 8.40
CA ASP A 545 -6.33 -20.88 8.72
C ASP A 545 -5.33 -20.02 7.93
N TRP A 546 -5.70 -18.78 7.64
CA TRP A 546 -4.95 -17.88 6.75
C TRP A 546 -3.57 -17.50 7.33
N GLN A 547 -3.41 -17.63 8.65
CA GLN A 547 -2.18 -17.30 9.40
C GLN A 547 -0.98 -18.15 8.97
N GLN A 548 -1.22 -19.36 8.42
CA GLN A 548 -0.14 -20.26 7.99
C GLN A 548 0.61 -19.75 6.75
N TYR A 549 0.02 -18.82 5.99
CA TYR A 549 0.57 -18.33 4.72
C TYR A 549 1.46 -17.08 4.90
N ASN A 550 1.70 -16.62 6.13
CA ASN A 550 2.54 -15.45 6.44
C ASN A 550 2.24 -14.22 5.57
N LEU A 551 0.96 -14.00 5.25
CA LEU A 551 0.53 -12.89 4.40
C LEU A 551 0.82 -11.56 5.11
N LEU A 552 1.28 -10.59 4.32
CA LEU A 552 1.39 -9.21 4.74
C LEU A 552 0.16 -8.40 4.31
N PRO A 553 -0.15 -7.29 4.99
CA PRO A 553 -1.21 -6.40 4.52
C PRO A 553 -0.89 -5.85 3.13
N GLY A 554 -1.84 -5.94 2.19
CA GLY A 554 -1.61 -5.53 0.82
C GLY A 554 -2.85 -5.62 -0.08
N GLU A 555 -2.74 -5.09 -1.29
CA GLU A 555 -3.79 -5.13 -2.30
C GLU A 555 -3.93 -6.51 -2.94
N VAL A 556 -5.16 -6.88 -3.26
CA VAL A 556 -5.49 -8.14 -3.93
C VAL A 556 -6.28 -7.85 -5.20
N ASN A 557 -5.75 -8.30 -6.34
CA ASN A 557 -6.51 -8.40 -7.58
C ASN A 557 -7.36 -9.67 -7.54
N VAL A 558 -8.68 -9.53 -7.64
CA VAL A 558 -9.61 -10.64 -7.54
C VAL A 558 -10.09 -11.06 -8.92
N TYR A 559 -9.99 -12.35 -9.21
CA TYR A 559 -10.47 -12.99 -10.43
C TYR A 559 -11.44 -14.12 -10.10
N PHE A 560 -12.58 -14.15 -10.78
CA PHE A 560 -13.58 -15.21 -10.68
C PHE A 560 -13.93 -15.72 -12.08
N GLU A 561 -13.95 -17.04 -12.28
CA GLU A 561 -14.18 -17.69 -13.59
C GLU A 561 -13.29 -17.10 -14.70
N ASP A 562 -11.98 -16.97 -14.42
CA ASP A 562 -10.96 -16.38 -15.28
C ASP A 562 -11.17 -14.89 -15.67
N SER A 563 -12.21 -14.25 -15.13
CA SER A 563 -12.53 -12.84 -15.36
C SER A 563 -12.08 -11.98 -14.18
N TYR A 564 -11.60 -10.76 -14.46
CA TYR A 564 -11.26 -9.79 -13.42
C TYR A 564 -12.54 -9.27 -12.76
N SER A 565 -12.62 -9.40 -11.44
CA SER A 565 -13.79 -9.05 -10.64
C SER A 565 -13.61 -7.76 -9.83
N GLY A 566 -12.37 -7.40 -9.50
CA GLY A 566 -12.06 -6.14 -8.83
C GLY A 566 -10.79 -6.18 -7.98
N ILE A 567 -10.65 -5.18 -7.11
CA ILE A 567 -9.58 -5.09 -6.11
C ILE A 567 -10.19 -5.15 -4.71
N THR A 568 -9.49 -5.79 -3.79
CA THR A 568 -9.75 -5.71 -2.36
C THR A 568 -8.43 -5.65 -1.59
N THR A 569 -8.47 -5.66 -0.26
CA THR A 569 -7.28 -5.65 0.58
C THR A 569 -7.29 -6.85 1.51
N ILE A 570 -6.09 -7.37 1.79
CA ILE A 570 -5.88 -8.32 2.87
C ILE A 570 -5.35 -7.55 4.05
N ASN A 571 -6.02 -7.70 5.20
CA ASN A 571 -5.51 -7.26 6.49
C ASN A 571 -5.34 -8.49 7.40
N PRO A 572 -4.12 -9.06 7.49
CA PRO A 572 -3.85 -10.20 8.36
C PRO A 572 -3.91 -9.83 9.85
N TYR A 573 -3.86 -8.56 10.23
CA TYR A 573 -3.88 -8.19 11.65
C TYR A 573 -5.30 -8.06 12.22
N ALA A 574 -6.33 -8.33 11.42
CA ALA A 574 -7.70 -8.39 11.91
C ALA A 574 -7.87 -9.52 12.92
N ILE A 575 -8.62 -9.27 14.01
CA ILE A 575 -8.91 -10.25 15.08
C ILE A 575 -10.02 -11.22 14.63
N THR A 576 -10.03 -11.61 13.36
CA THR A 576 -11.06 -12.48 12.77
C THR A 576 -10.49 -13.86 12.50
N ASP A 577 -11.26 -14.90 12.86
CA ASP A 577 -10.89 -16.31 12.66
C ASP A 577 -10.78 -16.71 11.17
N SER A 578 -11.17 -15.81 10.27
CA SER A 578 -11.14 -16.03 8.82
C SER A 578 -10.95 -14.73 8.07
N LEU A 579 -10.36 -14.82 6.89
CA LEU A 579 -10.30 -13.74 5.92
C LEU A 579 -11.47 -13.88 4.93
N THR A 580 -12.31 -12.86 4.81
CA THR A 580 -13.42 -12.84 3.85
C THR A 580 -13.07 -11.92 2.69
N VAL A 581 -13.16 -12.44 1.47
CA VAL A 581 -12.85 -11.74 0.22
C VAL A 581 -14.11 -11.69 -0.64
N SER A 582 -14.50 -10.50 -1.12
CA SER A 582 -15.57 -10.38 -2.11
C SER A 582 -15.06 -10.78 -3.49
N LEU A 583 -15.79 -11.67 -4.16
CA LEU A 583 -15.52 -12.16 -5.52
C LEU A 583 -16.37 -11.47 -6.59
N GLY A 584 -17.13 -10.44 -6.21
CA GLY A 584 -17.94 -9.62 -7.13
C GLY A 584 -19.44 -9.80 -6.95
N ILE A 585 -20.20 -9.07 -7.77
CA ILE A 585 -21.66 -9.05 -7.77
C ILE A 585 -22.19 -10.12 -8.73
N ASP A 586 -23.21 -10.86 -8.33
CA ASP A 586 -23.88 -11.85 -9.18
C ASP A 586 -25.30 -11.39 -9.54
N PRO A 587 -25.54 -10.93 -10.78
CA PRO A 587 -26.84 -10.41 -11.19
C PRO A 587 -27.94 -11.49 -11.27
N ASN A 588 -27.59 -12.77 -11.22
CA ASN A 588 -28.57 -13.87 -11.27
C ASN A 588 -29.22 -14.12 -9.91
N VAL A 589 -28.71 -13.54 -8.84
CA VAL A 589 -29.33 -13.56 -7.51
C VAL A 589 -29.82 -12.14 -7.23
N ALA A 590 -31.14 -11.97 -7.19
CA ALA A 590 -31.74 -10.67 -7.00
C ALA A 590 -32.30 -10.55 -5.59
N ILE A 591 -32.05 -9.41 -4.94
CA ILE A 591 -32.67 -9.05 -3.67
C ILE A 591 -33.32 -7.67 -3.81
N LYS A 592 -34.50 -7.50 -3.20
CA LYS A 592 -35.17 -6.19 -3.15
C LYS A 592 -35.72 -5.93 -1.77
N ARG A 593 -35.59 -4.69 -1.28
CA ARG A 593 -36.17 -4.26 0.00
C ARG A 593 -37.33 -3.31 -0.24
N LYS A 594 -38.56 -3.82 -0.12
CA LYS A 594 -39.79 -3.05 -0.36
C LYS A 594 -40.45 -2.60 0.93
N PRO A 595 -40.85 -1.32 1.05
CA PRO A 595 -41.70 -0.88 2.15
C PRO A 595 -43.11 -1.46 1.99
N ILE A 596 -43.70 -1.93 3.09
CA ILE A 596 -45.08 -2.44 3.10
C ILE A 596 -46.02 -1.25 3.36
N ASN A 597 -46.69 -0.79 2.30
CA ASN A 597 -47.45 0.47 2.31
C ASN A 597 -48.63 0.52 3.30
N ASN A 598 -49.19 -0.62 3.71
CA ASN A 598 -50.34 -0.66 4.62
C ASN A 598 -50.01 -0.31 6.09
N PHE A 599 -48.73 -0.14 6.45
CA PHE A 599 -48.30 0.17 7.81
C PHE A 599 -47.74 1.59 7.99
N LYS A 600 -47.80 2.47 6.98
CA LYS A 600 -47.35 3.86 7.12
C LYS A 600 -48.42 4.73 7.82
N LYS A 601 -48.72 4.43 9.09
CA LYS A 601 -49.65 5.24 9.88
C LYS A 601 -48.88 6.24 10.73
N ASN A 602 -48.67 7.45 10.19
CA ASN A 602 -48.18 8.56 11.02
C ASN A 602 -49.31 8.99 11.95
N THR A 603 -49.34 8.43 13.16
CA THR A 603 -50.36 8.78 14.14
C THR A 603 -49.80 9.79 15.13
N PHE A 604 -50.59 10.83 15.34
CA PHE A 604 -50.32 11.86 16.31
C PHE A 604 -50.98 11.48 17.63
N ILE A 605 -50.21 10.89 18.56
CA ILE A 605 -50.66 10.60 19.94
C ILE A 605 -49.98 11.54 20.96
N GLY A 606 -50.73 12.45 21.57
CA GLY A 606 -50.22 13.39 22.59
C GLY A 606 -49.16 14.39 22.08
N HIS A 607 -48.03 14.52 22.77
CA HIS A 607 -46.89 15.36 22.32
C HIS A 607 -45.91 14.64 21.38
N ASN A 608 -46.16 13.35 21.11
CA ASN A 608 -45.25 12.49 20.36
C ASN A 608 -45.81 12.17 18.97
N LYS A 609 -44.89 11.98 18.02
CA LYS A 609 -45.14 11.44 16.69
C LYS A 609 -44.83 9.95 16.74
N VAL A 610 -45.75 9.13 16.24
CA VAL A 610 -45.56 7.68 16.11
C VAL A 610 -45.46 7.35 14.63
N ILE A 611 -44.40 6.63 14.26
CA ILE A 611 -44.17 6.15 12.89
C ILE A 611 -43.99 4.63 12.95
N GLU A 612 -44.89 3.92 12.30
CA GLU A 612 -44.76 2.49 12.06
C GLU A 612 -44.01 2.25 10.75
N LYS A 613 -43.03 1.34 10.77
CA LYS A 613 -42.23 0.94 9.61
C LYS A 613 -42.32 -0.58 9.46
N ALA A 614 -42.54 -1.02 8.23
CA ALA A 614 -42.54 -2.43 7.88
C ALA A 614 -41.92 -2.62 6.50
N TYR A 615 -41.11 -3.66 6.36
CA TYR A 615 -40.36 -3.96 5.15
C TYR A 615 -40.51 -5.43 4.78
N GLN A 616 -40.55 -5.71 3.48
CA GLN A 616 -40.44 -7.03 2.91
C GLN A 616 -39.16 -7.09 2.06
N ILE A 617 -38.27 -8.02 2.41
CA ILE A 617 -37.11 -8.38 1.61
C ILE A 617 -37.54 -9.53 0.70
N GLU A 618 -37.48 -9.32 -0.61
CA GLU A 618 -37.75 -10.33 -1.63
C GLU A 618 -36.41 -10.84 -2.17
N LEU A 619 -36.07 -12.09 -1.85
CA LEU A 619 -34.90 -12.77 -2.40
C LEU A 619 -35.35 -13.68 -3.54
N LYS A 620 -34.61 -13.68 -4.65
CA LYS A 620 -34.83 -14.59 -5.78
C LYS A 620 -33.52 -15.16 -6.29
N ASN A 621 -33.46 -16.48 -6.38
CA ASN A 621 -32.36 -17.20 -7.01
C ASN A 621 -32.76 -17.58 -8.45
N ASN A 622 -32.22 -16.91 -9.47
CA ASN A 622 -32.44 -17.27 -10.87
C ASN A 622 -31.40 -18.26 -11.40
N LYS A 623 -30.51 -18.78 -10.55
CA LYS A 623 -29.49 -19.76 -10.94
C LYS A 623 -30.10 -21.17 -11.02
N PRO A 624 -29.50 -22.07 -11.81
CA PRO A 624 -29.90 -23.48 -11.88
C PRO A 624 -29.43 -24.30 -10.66
N THR A 625 -28.70 -23.70 -9.73
CA THR A 625 -28.15 -24.33 -8.53
C THR A 625 -28.69 -23.68 -7.25
N ALA A 626 -28.74 -24.45 -6.17
CA ALA A 626 -29.05 -23.89 -4.85
C ALA A 626 -27.89 -23.02 -4.38
N ILE A 627 -28.18 -21.99 -3.59
CA ILE A 627 -27.17 -21.08 -3.05
C ILE A 627 -27.37 -20.86 -1.56
N ASP A 628 -26.26 -20.78 -0.84
CA ASP A 628 -26.23 -20.34 0.56
C ASP A 628 -26.01 -18.84 0.62
N ILE A 629 -26.91 -18.12 1.29
CA ILE A 629 -26.86 -16.66 1.39
C ILE A 629 -27.03 -16.18 2.83
N VAL A 630 -26.24 -15.16 3.18
CA VAL A 630 -26.36 -14.37 4.40
C VAL A 630 -26.97 -13.01 4.05
N ILE A 631 -28.12 -12.70 4.63
CA ILE A 631 -28.80 -11.40 4.45
C ILE A 631 -28.67 -10.61 5.75
N LEU A 632 -28.24 -9.36 5.66
CA LEU A 632 -28.24 -8.40 6.77
C LEU A 632 -29.20 -7.24 6.50
N ASP A 633 -29.98 -6.88 7.51
CA ASP A 633 -30.73 -5.61 7.56
C ASP A 633 -30.65 -5.06 8.99
N ARG A 634 -31.31 -3.94 9.27
CA ARG A 634 -31.24 -3.30 10.59
C ARG A 634 -32.56 -2.67 11.01
N VAL A 635 -32.73 -2.62 12.32
CA VAL A 635 -33.71 -1.79 13.05
C VAL A 635 -32.91 -0.69 13.76
N PRO A 636 -33.35 0.58 13.73
CA PRO A 636 -32.65 1.65 14.43
C PRO A 636 -32.50 1.35 15.93
N VAL A 637 -31.36 1.71 16.51
CA VAL A 637 -31.14 1.74 17.96
C VAL A 637 -31.14 3.19 18.40
N SER A 638 -31.81 3.50 19.50
CA SER A 638 -31.83 4.86 20.03
C SER A 638 -30.83 5.03 21.17
N GLU A 639 -30.04 6.09 21.10
CA GLU A 639 -29.16 6.56 22.16
C GLU A 639 -29.80 7.69 22.99
N ASP A 640 -30.89 8.27 22.50
CA ASP A 640 -31.62 9.36 23.17
C ASP A 640 -32.86 8.79 23.88
N LYS A 641 -32.98 9.05 25.18
CA LYS A 641 -34.11 8.59 26.01
C LYS A 641 -35.47 9.11 25.53
N GLU A 642 -35.52 10.18 24.75
CA GLU A 642 -36.74 10.74 24.17
C GLU A 642 -37.24 10.00 22.91
N ILE A 643 -36.39 9.18 22.28
CA ILE A 643 -36.72 8.39 21.09
C ILE A 643 -36.88 6.93 21.52
N LYS A 644 -38.08 6.37 21.31
CA LYS A 644 -38.36 4.97 21.61
C LYS A 644 -38.50 4.17 20.32
N VAL A 645 -37.87 2.99 20.31
CA VAL A 645 -38.03 1.97 19.29
C VAL A 645 -38.76 0.79 19.94
N ASP A 646 -40.02 0.62 19.58
CA ASP A 646 -40.95 -0.36 20.17
C ASP A 646 -41.49 -1.29 19.07
N ASP A 647 -42.31 -2.29 19.45
CA ASP A 647 -43.03 -3.21 18.55
C ASP A 647 -42.14 -3.85 17.46
N ILE A 648 -40.92 -4.25 17.83
CA ILE A 648 -39.96 -4.83 16.88
C ILE A 648 -40.37 -6.27 16.55
N GLU A 649 -40.77 -6.51 15.31
CA GLU A 649 -41.00 -7.86 14.77
C GLU A 649 -39.87 -8.24 13.82
N THR A 650 -39.16 -9.32 14.12
CA THR A 650 -37.91 -9.68 13.43
C THR A 650 -38.04 -10.90 12.50
N GLY A 651 -39.23 -11.49 12.42
CA GLY A 651 -39.50 -12.69 11.62
C GLY A 651 -38.60 -13.87 12.04
N THR A 652 -37.93 -14.48 11.07
CA THR A 652 -37.01 -15.61 11.28
C THR A 652 -35.54 -15.19 11.44
N SER A 653 -35.26 -13.90 11.65
CA SER A 653 -33.87 -13.45 11.80
C SER A 653 -33.27 -13.82 13.14
N ASP A 654 -31.95 -13.98 13.14
CA ASP A 654 -31.10 -13.87 14.30
C ASP A 654 -30.86 -12.37 14.59
N TYR A 655 -31.64 -11.82 15.53
CA TYR A 655 -31.64 -10.39 15.84
C TYR A 655 -30.72 -10.05 17.02
N ASN A 656 -29.83 -9.08 16.83
CA ASN A 656 -29.01 -8.50 17.89
C ASN A 656 -29.62 -7.19 18.41
N PRO A 657 -30.24 -7.16 19.60
CA PRO A 657 -30.93 -5.98 20.13
C PRO A 657 -29.99 -4.83 20.51
N LYS A 658 -28.71 -5.11 20.82
CA LYS A 658 -27.74 -4.06 21.18
C LYS A 658 -27.27 -3.28 19.96
N LYS A 659 -27.08 -3.97 18.83
CA LYS A 659 -26.61 -3.38 17.57
C LYS A 659 -27.73 -3.08 16.57
N GLY A 660 -28.96 -3.53 16.83
CA GLY A 660 -30.09 -3.39 15.92
C GLY A 660 -29.97 -4.23 14.64
N ILE A 661 -29.07 -5.22 14.58
CA ILE A 661 -28.79 -5.98 13.34
C ILE A 661 -29.70 -7.21 13.24
N LEU A 662 -30.35 -7.36 12.09
CA LEU A 662 -31.12 -8.54 11.68
C LEU A 662 -30.27 -9.41 10.74
N LYS A 663 -30.11 -10.69 11.07
CA LYS A 663 -29.34 -11.63 10.24
C LYS A 663 -30.15 -12.85 9.84
N TRP A 664 -30.23 -13.12 8.55
CA TRP A 664 -30.76 -14.39 8.02
C TRP A 664 -29.63 -15.19 7.37
N LYS A 665 -29.59 -16.49 7.65
CA LYS A 665 -28.75 -17.46 6.94
C LYS A 665 -29.67 -18.51 6.35
N THR A 666 -29.71 -18.63 5.03
CA THR A 666 -30.62 -19.56 4.34
C THR A 666 -29.94 -20.22 3.14
N THR A 667 -30.51 -21.34 2.70
CA THR A 667 -30.19 -21.99 1.43
C THR A 667 -31.42 -21.88 0.53
N ILE A 668 -31.33 -21.10 -0.55
CA ILE A 668 -32.43 -20.95 -1.50
C ILE A 668 -32.24 -21.85 -2.72
N SER A 669 -33.27 -22.65 -3.01
CA SER A 669 -33.27 -23.60 -4.14
C SER A 669 -33.25 -22.89 -5.51
N PRO A 670 -32.87 -23.59 -6.59
CA PRO A 670 -32.87 -23.04 -7.95
C PRO A 670 -34.22 -22.46 -8.37
N ASN A 671 -34.23 -21.31 -9.04
CA ASN A 671 -35.44 -20.65 -9.56
C ASN A 671 -36.54 -20.37 -8.51
N GLN A 672 -36.19 -20.34 -7.22
CA GLN A 672 -37.11 -20.04 -6.13
C GLN A 672 -37.01 -18.59 -5.67
N SER A 673 -38.06 -18.14 -4.98
CA SER A 673 -38.11 -16.87 -4.27
C SER A 673 -38.50 -17.08 -2.81
N GLU A 674 -37.88 -16.31 -1.92
CA GLU A 674 -38.20 -16.28 -0.50
C GLU A 674 -38.45 -14.85 -0.05
N ASN A 675 -39.33 -14.69 0.95
CA ASN A 675 -39.69 -13.38 1.47
C ASN A 675 -39.42 -13.32 2.97
N TYR A 676 -38.71 -12.28 3.39
CA TYR A 676 -38.46 -11.97 4.79
C TYR A 676 -39.17 -10.69 5.15
N LYS A 677 -39.77 -10.63 6.34
CA LYS A 677 -40.50 -9.46 6.82
C LYS A 677 -40.00 -9.06 8.20
N PHE A 678 -39.93 -7.76 8.41
CA PHE A 678 -39.69 -7.19 9.73
C PHE A 678 -40.39 -5.84 9.85
N SER A 679 -40.69 -5.46 11.08
CA SER A 679 -41.38 -4.21 11.40
C SER A 679 -40.86 -3.62 12.72
N TYR A 680 -41.07 -2.32 12.91
CA TYR A 680 -40.76 -1.62 14.15
C TYR A 680 -41.55 -0.30 14.23
N THR A 681 -41.78 0.16 15.45
CA THR A 681 -42.44 1.43 15.77
C THR A 681 -41.44 2.43 16.33
N LEU A 682 -41.47 3.65 15.80
CA LEU A 682 -40.68 4.78 16.30
C LEU A 682 -41.59 5.79 16.99
N LYS A 683 -41.23 6.21 18.18
CA LYS A 683 -41.96 7.23 18.95
C LYS A 683 -41.00 8.31 19.44
N TYR A 684 -41.26 9.55 19.05
CA TYR A 684 -40.38 10.69 19.38
C TYR A 684 -41.16 12.02 19.49
N PRO A 685 -40.61 13.08 20.11
CA PRO A 685 -41.29 14.37 20.26
C PRO A 685 -41.58 15.04 18.92
N ARG A 686 -42.80 15.56 18.72
CA ARG A 686 -43.24 16.13 17.42
C ARG A 686 -42.44 17.35 16.95
N TYR A 687 -41.82 18.07 17.88
CA TYR A 687 -41.08 19.30 17.61
C TYR A 687 -39.61 19.04 17.28
N ARG A 688 -39.16 17.77 17.30
CA ARG A 688 -37.81 17.37 16.90
C ARG A 688 -37.85 16.55 15.62
N HIS A 689 -36.87 16.77 14.76
CA HIS A 689 -36.63 15.96 13.57
C HIS A 689 -35.64 14.85 13.93
N ILE A 690 -35.90 13.65 13.42
CA ILE A 690 -34.99 12.51 13.53
C ILE A 690 -34.47 12.16 12.13
N SER A 691 -33.19 11.80 12.05
CA SER A 691 -32.62 11.17 10.85
C SER A 691 -32.99 9.68 10.87
N LEU A 692 -33.43 9.13 9.74
CA LEU A 692 -33.89 7.75 9.61
C LEU A 692 -33.28 7.05 8.42
#